data_AF-A0A950BPI9-F1
#
_entry.id   AF-A0A950BPI9-F1
#
_cell.length_a   1.000
_cell.length_b   1.000
_cell.length_c   1.000
_cell.angle_alpha   90.00
_cell.angle_beta   90.00
_cell.angle_gamma   90.00
#
_symmetry.space_group_name_H-M   'P 1'
#
loop_
_entity.id
_entity.type
_entity.pdbx_description
1 polymer ?
#
loop_
_entity_poly.entity_id
_entity_poly.type
_entity_poly.pdbx_seq_one_letter_code
_entity_poly.pdbx_strand_id
1 'polypeptide(L)'
;RLYRPFDVPSFLAALPVTTKRIAALDRTKEPGAIGEPLYQDIITALIEGWSERAGDVPAPKVIGGRYGLSSKEFTPAMVAGVFDELAAPKPKPHFTVGIVDDVTHLSLKWDPTFTTEAADTHRAVFYGLGSDGTVGANKNTVKIVGENTPLFAQGYFVYDSKKAGSVTVSHLRFSPRPINGSYLCRNANFVACHQFNFLEKMDVLEFADPGATFLLNSPYGPNEVWEQIPIETQRQIIDKKLKFYVIDAESVAQKAGLGRRINTIMQTCFFAISGVLPRDEAIAEIKDTIKKTYGKRGETVLHQNYAGVDMAIAELFEVKVPASIAGDLRRLPAVPAYAPDFVKRVTAMMIEGKGDLLPVSALPVDGTFPTGTARYEKRSIALSIPIWDPDICIQCGLCSLVCPHAAIRTKVFPISALANKPAGYQSEPYSGKEYPGLHLTVQVAPDDCTGCGVCVDVCPARSKEMVKHKAINMEPKLDHLEVERANFDFFLEIPELDRKQVKSEVVKGSQLLQPLFEFSSACPGCGETPYLKLMSQLFGDRAMIGNATGCSSIYGGNLPTTPYAQNKQGKGPTWNNSLFEDCAEFGLGMRLAVDQQEAYARELLRRMSSVLGDDLVRAILESRQVDDAEIEAQRARVATLGQKLAQLDSIEARLLQGVADALIRRSVWIVGGDGWAYDIGFGGLDHVLASGRDVNILVLDTEVYSNTGGQASKSTPRAAVAKFASGGKAVGKKDLGMMAVDYGNVYVATVAMGANPLQTLKAFREAESYRGTSLLIAYSTCIAHGIDMSTSMNHQKEAITSGYWPLYRYDPRAAYDGSKPFHLDSRKPTTKFKEFALKEGRYAMLARANPAQAERLLELAQKDINDRWHFYEQMAGIERTISPMEEAAR
;
A
#
# COMPACT_ATOMS: atom_id res chain seq x y z
N ARG A 1 -1.37 -10.93 35.94
CA ARG A 1 0.05 -11.38 35.95
C ARG A 1 0.10 -12.79 35.38
N LEU A 2 -0.59 -13.74 35.99
CA LEU A 2 -0.89 -15.04 35.40
C LEU A 2 -2.40 -15.10 35.12
N TYR A 3 -2.80 -15.25 33.85
CA TYR A 3 -4.22 -15.39 33.49
C TYR A 3 -4.67 -16.85 33.53
N ARG A 4 -3.80 -17.79 33.16
CA ARG A 4 -4.05 -19.23 33.23
C ARG A 4 -2.81 -19.98 33.74
N PRO A 5 -2.96 -20.95 34.68
CA PRO A 5 -4.17 -21.23 35.47
C PRO A 5 -4.60 -20.00 36.30
N PHE A 6 -5.91 -19.82 36.47
CA PHE A 6 -6.46 -18.69 37.23
C PHE A 6 -6.50 -19.05 38.72
N ASP A 7 -5.52 -18.58 39.50
CA ASP A 7 -5.41 -18.90 40.93
C ASP A 7 -6.38 -18.05 41.76
N VAL A 8 -7.57 -18.61 42.03
CA VAL A 8 -8.65 -17.96 42.78
C VAL A 8 -8.17 -17.46 44.16
N PRO A 9 -7.43 -18.24 44.98
CA PRO A 9 -6.94 -17.76 46.28
C PRO A 9 -6.08 -16.50 46.17
N SER A 10 -5.10 -16.45 45.25
CA SER A 10 -4.27 -15.26 45.07
C SER A 10 -5.06 -14.06 44.56
N PHE A 11 -6.03 -14.26 43.66
CA PHE A 11 -6.90 -13.18 43.17
C PHE A 11 -7.70 -12.56 44.32
N LEU A 12 -8.37 -13.37 45.12
CA LEU A 12 -9.18 -12.93 46.26
C LEU A 12 -8.33 -12.29 47.37
N ALA A 13 -7.11 -12.80 47.60
CA ALA A 13 -6.17 -12.22 48.55
C ALA A 13 -5.74 -10.80 48.14
N ALA A 14 -5.63 -10.52 46.84
CA ALA A 14 -5.25 -9.22 46.31
C ALA A 14 -6.39 -8.18 46.38
N LEU A 15 -7.64 -8.60 46.57
CA LEU A 15 -8.78 -7.70 46.75
C LEU A 15 -8.87 -7.23 48.21
N PRO A 16 -8.93 -5.91 48.47
CA PRO A 16 -9.29 -5.41 49.80
C PRO A 16 -10.68 -5.90 50.21
N VAL A 17 -10.86 -6.32 51.46
CA VAL A 17 -12.18 -6.74 52.00
C VAL A 17 -13.22 -5.61 51.97
N THR A 18 -12.77 -4.35 51.84
CA THR A 18 -13.61 -3.16 51.69
C THR A 18 -14.12 -2.93 50.26
N THR A 19 -13.75 -3.78 49.31
CA THR A 19 -14.14 -3.64 47.90
C THR A 19 -15.64 -3.84 47.74
N LYS A 20 -16.32 -2.84 47.18
CA LYS A 20 -17.78 -2.88 46.93
C LYS A 20 -18.15 -3.05 45.47
N ARG A 21 -17.27 -2.63 44.56
CA ARG A 21 -17.51 -2.61 43.12
C ARG A 21 -16.20 -2.89 42.37
N ILE A 22 -16.28 -3.62 41.27
CA ILE A 22 -15.16 -3.98 40.38
C ILE A 22 -15.57 -3.73 38.93
N ALA A 23 -14.70 -3.12 38.13
CA ALA A 23 -14.81 -3.14 36.67
C ALA A 23 -13.75 -4.09 36.11
N ALA A 24 -14.19 -5.15 35.42
CA ALA A 24 -13.32 -6.01 34.65
C ALA A 24 -13.14 -5.41 33.25
N LEU A 25 -11.89 -5.20 32.83
CA LEU A 25 -11.57 -4.64 31.52
C LEU A 25 -10.93 -5.70 30.63
N ASP A 26 -11.60 -6.02 29.53
CA ASP A 26 -11.18 -7.01 28.55
C ASP A 26 -10.72 -6.33 27.26
N ARG A 27 -9.54 -6.72 26.78
CA ARG A 27 -8.98 -6.27 25.51
C ARG A 27 -9.32 -7.24 24.37
N THR A 28 -10.57 -7.69 24.33
CA THR A 28 -11.12 -8.61 23.33
C THR A 28 -12.62 -8.36 23.13
N LYS A 29 -13.22 -9.00 22.14
CA LYS A 29 -14.66 -9.03 21.91
C LYS A 29 -15.05 -10.44 21.48
N GLU A 30 -16.01 -11.04 22.18
CA GLU A 30 -16.59 -12.34 21.84
C GLU A 30 -18.06 -12.14 21.45
N PRO A 31 -18.37 -11.98 20.14
CA PRO A 31 -19.74 -11.73 19.70
C PRO A 31 -20.70 -12.85 20.14
N GLY A 32 -21.77 -12.49 20.86
CA GLY A 32 -22.79 -13.43 21.32
C GLY A 32 -22.51 -14.07 22.70
N ALA A 33 -21.32 -13.88 23.28
CA ALA A 33 -21.03 -14.35 24.63
C ALA A 33 -21.77 -13.53 25.71
N ILE A 34 -21.99 -14.13 26.88
CA ILE A 34 -22.64 -13.47 28.04
C ILE A 34 -21.76 -12.36 28.63
N GLY A 35 -20.44 -12.45 28.46
CA GLY A 35 -19.46 -11.42 28.80
C GLY A 35 -18.08 -11.82 28.31
N GLU A 36 -17.08 -10.96 28.44
CA GLU A 36 -15.72 -11.27 28.02
C GLU A 36 -14.98 -12.20 29.02
N PRO A 37 -13.87 -12.85 28.60
CA PRO A 37 -13.23 -13.91 29.38
C PRO A 37 -12.80 -13.53 30.80
N LEU A 38 -12.10 -12.39 30.98
CA LEU A 38 -11.63 -11.98 32.29
C LEU A 38 -12.79 -11.56 33.20
N TYR A 39 -13.80 -10.88 32.65
CA TYR A 39 -15.04 -10.60 33.36
C TYR A 39 -15.70 -11.88 33.90
N GLN A 40 -15.83 -12.92 33.07
CA GLN A 40 -16.44 -14.19 33.48
C GLN A 40 -15.62 -14.89 34.58
N ASP A 41 -14.29 -14.90 34.49
CA ASP A 41 -13.44 -15.50 35.53
C ASP A 41 -13.56 -14.78 36.87
N ILE A 42 -13.63 -13.45 36.86
CA ILE A 42 -13.78 -12.64 38.07
C ILE A 42 -15.12 -12.95 38.74
N ILE A 43 -16.20 -13.05 37.97
CA ILE A 43 -17.52 -13.44 38.49
C ILE A 43 -17.44 -14.82 39.15
N THR A 44 -16.89 -15.81 38.45
CA THR A 44 -16.76 -17.19 38.96
C THR A 44 -15.91 -17.24 40.22
N ALA A 45 -14.75 -16.58 40.24
CA ALA A 45 -13.85 -16.56 41.40
C ALA A 45 -14.49 -15.93 42.65
N LEU A 46 -15.28 -14.87 42.47
CA LEU A 46 -16.01 -14.25 43.58
C LEU A 46 -17.13 -15.16 44.09
N ILE A 47 -17.84 -15.84 43.21
CA ILE A 47 -18.90 -16.78 43.60
C ILE A 47 -18.31 -17.97 44.36
N GLU A 48 -17.17 -18.50 43.91
CA GLU A 48 -16.58 -19.70 44.51
C GLU A 48 -15.88 -19.44 45.85
N GLY A 49 -15.24 -18.28 46.05
CA GLY A 49 -14.35 -18.08 47.21
C GLY A 49 -14.53 -16.80 48.02
N TRP A 50 -15.43 -15.87 47.66
CA TRP A 50 -15.53 -14.59 48.39
C TRP A 50 -15.95 -14.76 49.85
N SER A 51 -16.89 -15.67 50.15
CA SER A 51 -17.34 -15.93 51.51
C SER A 51 -16.21 -16.46 52.41
N GLU A 52 -15.34 -17.31 51.87
CA GLU A 52 -14.15 -17.80 52.59
C GLU A 52 -13.16 -16.65 52.88
N ARG A 53 -13.04 -15.69 51.96
CA ARG A 53 -12.13 -14.55 52.06
C ARG A 53 -12.62 -13.44 52.99
N ALA A 54 -13.92 -13.16 52.99
CA ALA A 54 -14.50 -11.93 53.54
C ALA A 54 -15.67 -12.14 54.52
N GLY A 55 -16.05 -13.39 54.83
CA GLY A 55 -17.13 -13.72 55.77
C GLY A 55 -18.49 -13.20 55.29
N ASP A 56 -19.20 -12.50 56.17
CA ASP A 56 -20.55 -11.96 55.89
C ASP A 56 -20.56 -10.71 54.99
N VAL A 57 -19.40 -10.22 54.54
CA VAL A 57 -19.34 -9.06 53.63
C VAL A 57 -19.87 -9.46 52.25
N PRO A 58 -20.89 -8.79 51.70
CA PRO A 58 -21.42 -9.12 50.37
C PRO A 58 -20.34 -9.04 49.28
N ALA A 59 -20.42 -9.95 48.31
CA ALA A 59 -19.53 -9.92 47.15
C ALA A 59 -19.64 -8.59 46.39
N PRO A 60 -18.52 -8.02 45.91
CA PRO A 60 -18.54 -6.77 45.18
C PRO A 60 -19.34 -6.90 43.89
N LYS A 61 -20.07 -5.84 43.53
CA LYS A 61 -20.75 -5.77 42.23
C LYS A 61 -19.71 -5.67 41.11
N VAL A 62 -19.77 -6.54 40.12
CA VAL A 62 -18.86 -6.53 38.96
C VAL A 62 -19.58 -5.97 37.74
N ILE A 63 -18.90 -5.15 36.95
CA ILE A 63 -19.29 -4.75 35.59
C ILE A 63 -18.17 -5.12 34.60
N GLY A 64 -18.53 -5.38 33.35
CA GLY A 64 -17.59 -5.75 32.28
C GLY A 64 -17.42 -4.64 31.25
N GLY A 65 -16.18 -4.34 30.87
CA GLY A 65 -15.86 -3.30 29.90
C GLY A 65 -14.90 -3.78 28.83
N ARG A 66 -15.11 -3.37 27.58
CA ARG A 66 -14.14 -3.57 26.50
C ARG A 66 -13.36 -2.31 26.22
N TYR A 67 -12.06 -2.47 25.97
CA TYR A 67 -11.17 -1.36 25.64
C TYR A 67 -10.06 -1.79 24.66
N GLY A 68 -9.39 -0.83 24.03
CA GLY A 68 -8.08 -1.06 23.41
C GLY A 68 -8.00 -2.04 22.25
N LEU A 69 -9.14 -2.43 21.65
CA LEU A 69 -9.17 -3.35 20.50
C LEU A 69 -8.36 -2.78 19.34
N SER A 70 -7.53 -3.62 18.70
CA SER A 70 -6.67 -3.23 17.58
C SER A 70 -5.84 -1.97 17.86
N SER A 71 -5.27 -1.88 19.07
CA SER A 71 -4.48 -0.73 19.52
C SER A 71 -5.24 0.59 19.65
N LYS A 72 -6.58 0.56 19.79
CA LYS A 72 -7.35 1.75 20.20
C LYS A 72 -6.75 2.36 21.45
N GLU A 73 -6.68 3.69 21.47
CA GLU A 73 -6.08 4.43 22.57
C GLU A 73 -6.76 4.11 23.91
N PHE A 74 -5.97 4.08 24.99
CA PHE A 74 -6.47 3.90 26.35
C PHE A 74 -5.75 4.86 27.31
N THR A 75 -6.33 6.04 27.49
CA THR A 75 -5.71 7.15 28.24
C THR A 75 -6.11 7.16 29.71
N PRO A 76 -5.40 7.91 30.58
CA PRO A 76 -5.84 8.12 31.96
C PRO A 76 -7.24 8.73 32.07
N ALA A 77 -7.62 9.60 31.13
CA ALA A 77 -8.96 10.14 31.03
C ALA A 77 -10.03 9.06 30.83
N MET A 78 -9.76 8.07 29.96
CA MET A 78 -10.66 6.93 29.76
C MET A 78 -10.75 6.05 31.02
N VAL A 79 -9.63 5.86 31.73
CA VAL A 79 -9.61 5.15 33.02
C VAL A 79 -10.47 5.89 34.07
N ALA A 80 -10.38 7.22 34.14
CA ALA A 80 -11.21 8.03 35.02
C ALA A 80 -12.71 7.83 34.69
N GLY A 81 -13.08 7.83 33.40
CA GLY A 81 -14.45 7.54 32.98
C GLY A 81 -14.97 6.16 33.42
N VAL A 82 -14.09 5.14 33.49
CA VAL A 82 -14.46 3.82 34.04
C VAL A 82 -14.74 3.90 35.54
N PHE A 83 -13.94 4.67 36.29
CA PHE A 83 -14.19 4.89 37.72
C PHE A 83 -15.46 5.71 37.97
N ASP A 84 -15.74 6.72 37.15
CA ASP A 84 -16.98 7.50 37.22
C ASP A 84 -18.21 6.62 36.97
N GLU A 85 -18.15 5.74 35.96
CA GLU A 85 -19.20 4.76 35.71
C GLU A 85 -19.36 3.81 36.90
N LEU A 86 -18.26 3.28 37.46
CA LEU A 86 -18.30 2.45 38.66
C LEU A 86 -18.93 3.17 39.86
N ALA A 87 -18.77 4.48 39.99
CA ALA A 87 -19.35 5.29 41.06
C ALA A 87 -20.83 5.63 40.83
N ALA A 88 -21.33 5.53 39.59
CA ALA A 88 -22.70 5.86 39.25
C ALA A 88 -23.74 5.07 40.08
N PRO A 89 -24.94 5.61 40.34
CA PRO A 89 -25.99 4.89 41.06
C PRO A 89 -26.41 3.59 40.36
N LYS A 90 -26.42 3.60 39.02
CA LYS A 90 -26.79 2.46 38.18
C LYS A 90 -25.75 2.27 37.05
N PRO A 91 -24.60 1.64 37.35
CA PRO A 91 -23.58 1.41 36.34
C PRO A 91 -24.09 0.46 35.25
N LYS A 92 -23.68 0.70 34.02
CA LYS A 92 -23.85 -0.18 32.86
C LYS A 92 -23.20 -1.54 33.16
N PRO A 93 -23.93 -2.66 33.05
CA PRO A 93 -23.35 -3.99 33.27
C PRO A 93 -22.26 -4.33 32.27
N HIS A 94 -22.44 -3.91 31.02
CA HIS A 94 -21.48 -4.05 29.94
C HIS A 94 -21.26 -2.69 29.27
N PHE A 95 -20.01 -2.34 28.99
CA PHE A 95 -19.68 -1.07 28.35
C PHE A 95 -18.49 -1.18 27.38
N THR A 96 -18.27 -0.11 26.62
CA THR A 96 -17.05 0.12 25.84
C THR A 96 -16.43 1.45 26.24
N VAL A 97 -15.11 1.61 26.11
CA VAL A 97 -14.43 2.89 26.35
C VAL A 97 -13.42 3.17 25.24
N GLY A 98 -13.33 4.43 24.83
CA GLY A 98 -12.46 4.89 23.75
C GLY A 98 -13.14 5.04 22.38
N ILE A 99 -14.41 4.66 22.22
CA ILE A 99 -15.18 4.82 20.97
C ILE A 99 -16.47 5.62 21.20
N VAL A 100 -17.08 6.11 20.13
CA VAL A 100 -18.45 6.63 20.12
C VAL A 100 -19.37 5.53 19.59
N ASP A 101 -20.06 4.84 20.50
CA ASP A 101 -21.06 3.83 20.15
C ASP A 101 -22.46 4.44 20.25
N ASP A 102 -22.96 4.91 19.12
CA ASP A 102 -24.29 5.49 18.92
C ASP A 102 -25.32 4.50 18.38
N VAL A 103 -24.94 3.22 18.25
CA VAL A 103 -25.84 2.15 17.80
C VAL A 103 -26.33 1.33 19.00
N THR A 104 -25.41 0.83 19.82
CA THR A 104 -25.74 0.03 21.01
C THR A 104 -25.63 0.81 22.33
N HIS A 105 -25.17 2.06 22.27
CA HIS A 105 -25.08 2.98 23.41
C HIS A 105 -24.29 2.42 24.61
N LEU A 106 -23.30 1.55 24.37
CA LEU A 106 -22.46 0.95 25.40
C LEU A 106 -21.25 1.82 25.75
N SER A 107 -20.89 2.79 24.91
CA SER A 107 -19.73 3.66 25.15
C SER A 107 -19.88 4.54 26.39
N LEU A 108 -18.81 4.64 27.19
CA LEU A 108 -18.71 5.56 28.32
C LEU A 108 -18.31 6.97 27.87
N LYS A 109 -18.73 7.99 28.63
CA LYS A 109 -18.23 9.36 28.50
C LYS A 109 -17.05 9.56 29.44
N TRP A 110 -16.10 10.40 29.04
CA TRP A 110 -14.96 10.80 29.88
C TRP A 110 -14.52 12.23 29.54
N ASP A 111 -13.83 12.89 30.47
CA ASP A 111 -13.22 14.21 30.24
C ASP A 111 -11.87 14.05 29.53
N PRO A 112 -11.74 14.44 28.25
CA PRO A 112 -10.50 14.26 27.49
C PRO A 112 -9.35 15.16 27.96
N THR A 113 -9.61 16.14 28.83
CA THR A 113 -8.59 17.07 29.35
C THR A 113 -7.87 16.54 30.60
N PHE A 114 -8.39 15.49 31.22
CA PHE A 114 -7.77 14.88 32.40
C PHE A 114 -6.40 14.28 32.08
N THR A 115 -5.38 14.67 32.85
CA THR A 115 -4.01 14.18 32.73
C THR A 115 -3.42 13.80 34.09
N THR A 116 -2.58 12.77 34.08
CA THR A 116 -1.80 12.33 35.25
C THR A 116 -0.31 12.66 35.11
N GLU A 117 0.09 13.32 34.01
CA GLU A 117 1.48 13.65 33.75
C GLU A 117 1.90 14.91 34.54
N ALA A 118 3.06 14.85 35.17
CA ALA A 118 3.62 15.98 35.90
C ALA A 118 4.17 17.07 34.95
N ALA A 119 4.24 18.30 35.45
CA ALA A 119 4.64 19.48 34.67
C ALA A 119 6.10 19.46 34.20
N ASP A 120 6.98 18.75 34.91
CA ASP A 120 8.42 18.61 34.63
C ASP A 120 8.75 17.46 33.66
N THR A 121 7.75 16.76 33.11
CA THR A 121 7.94 15.79 32.03
C THR A 121 8.02 16.50 30.67
N HIS A 122 9.13 16.32 29.97
CA HIS A 122 9.29 16.79 28.59
C HIS A 122 8.57 15.85 27.61
N ARG A 123 7.82 16.43 26.67
CA ARG A 123 6.91 15.77 25.75
C ARG A 123 7.09 16.37 24.37
N ALA A 124 7.63 15.58 23.45
CA ALA A 124 7.93 16.04 22.11
C ALA A 124 7.15 15.22 21.07
N VAL A 125 6.59 15.91 20.08
CA VAL A 125 5.91 15.31 18.93
C VAL A 125 6.61 15.73 17.65
N PHE A 126 6.88 14.77 16.77
CA PHE A 126 7.57 15.01 15.50
C PHE A 126 6.78 14.46 14.34
N TYR A 127 6.41 15.31 13.40
CA TYR A 127 5.78 14.95 12.13
C TYR A 127 6.87 14.84 11.06
N GLY A 128 6.99 13.66 10.46
CA GLY A 128 7.92 13.38 9.37
C GLY A 128 7.28 12.57 8.25
N LEU A 129 7.99 12.40 7.14
CA LEU A 129 7.59 11.58 6.01
C LEU A 129 8.23 10.19 6.08
N GLY A 130 7.49 9.15 5.71
CA GLY A 130 8.03 7.80 5.56
C GLY A 130 9.30 7.82 4.69
N SER A 131 10.41 7.34 5.25
CA SER A 131 11.76 7.31 4.67
C SER A 131 12.57 8.62 4.68
N ASP A 132 12.13 9.69 5.34
CA ASP A 132 12.93 10.92 5.54
C ASP A 132 14.02 10.80 6.62
N GLY A 133 13.94 9.76 7.46
CA GLY A 133 14.87 9.48 8.56
C GLY A 133 14.45 10.01 9.93
N THR A 134 13.31 10.69 10.05
CA THR A 134 12.76 11.27 11.30
C THR A 134 12.63 10.24 12.42
N VAL A 135 12.00 9.11 12.14
CA VAL A 135 11.84 8.04 13.16
C VAL A 135 13.19 7.45 13.59
N GLY A 136 14.13 7.33 12.64
CA GLY A 136 15.48 6.86 12.95
C GLY A 136 16.23 7.84 13.87
N ALA A 137 16.15 9.14 13.58
CA ALA A 137 16.70 10.19 14.42
C ALA A 137 16.05 10.18 15.81
N ASN A 138 14.73 10.07 15.92
CA ASN A 138 14.04 10.07 17.21
C ASN A 138 14.34 8.82 18.07
N LYS A 139 14.52 7.64 17.47
CA LYS A 139 15.05 6.47 18.18
C LYS A 139 16.45 6.73 18.74
N ASN A 140 17.28 7.42 17.96
CA ASN A 140 18.61 7.81 18.38
C ASN A 140 18.55 8.87 19.50
N THR A 141 17.68 9.87 19.41
CA THR A 141 17.42 10.86 20.46
C THR A 141 17.03 10.21 21.79
N VAL A 142 16.11 9.25 21.78
CA VAL A 142 15.72 8.48 22.99
C VAL A 142 16.92 7.76 23.59
N LYS A 143 17.78 7.19 22.74
CA LYS A 143 19.01 6.52 23.15
C LYS A 143 20.02 7.48 23.77
N ILE A 144 20.30 8.61 23.12
CA ILE A 144 21.22 9.65 23.62
C ILE A 144 20.76 10.13 25.00
N VAL A 145 19.49 10.50 25.15
CA VAL A 145 18.99 11.01 26.44
C VAL A 145 18.99 9.91 27.50
N GLY A 146 18.53 8.69 27.16
CA GLY A 146 18.45 7.59 28.13
C GLY A 146 19.80 7.00 28.55
N GLU A 147 20.83 7.07 27.71
CA GLU A 147 22.18 6.55 28.02
C GLU A 147 23.08 7.60 28.69
N ASN A 148 22.86 8.89 28.42
CA ASN A 148 23.75 9.96 28.85
C ASN A 148 23.17 10.87 29.94
N THR A 149 21.94 10.64 30.40
CA THR A 149 21.28 11.45 31.45
C THR A 149 20.60 10.58 32.51
N PRO A 150 20.29 11.10 33.71
CA PRO A 150 19.49 10.38 34.70
C PRO A 150 17.99 10.31 34.35
N LEU A 151 17.56 10.87 33.21
CA LEU A 151 16.15 10.88 32.82
C LEU A 151 15.71 9.51 32.30
N PHE A 152 14.49 9.13 32.65
CA PHE A 152 13.77 8.07 31.95
C PHE A 152 13.35 8.59 30.58
N ALA A 153 13.60 7.78 29.53
CA ALA A 153 13.27 8.12 28.15
C ALA A 153 12.28 7.10 27.56
N GLN A 154 11.27 7.58 26.84
CA GLN A 154 10.29 6.76 26.13
C GLN A 154 10.11 7.29 24.71
N GLY A 155 9.99 6.38 23.73
CA GLY A 155 9.59 6.72 22.36
C GLY A 155 8.52 5.76 21.86
N TYR A 156 7.44 6.32 21.33
CA TYR A 156 6.40 5.61 20.60
C TYR A 156 6.28 6.22 19.20
N PHE A 157 6.07 5.38 18.18
CA PHE A 157 6.11 5.80 16.78
C PHE A 157 4.84 5.33 16.08
N VAL A 158 4.01 6.28 15.67
CA VAL A 158 2.84 6.05 14.83
C VAL A 158 3.30 6.06 13.39
N TYR A 159 3.14 4.93 12.73
CA TYR A 159 3.38 4.78 11.30
C TYR A 159 2.05 4.71 10.58
N ASP A 160 1.98 5.31 9.39
CA ASP A 160 0.95 4.96 8.45
C ASP A 160 1.25 3.58 7.84
N SER A 161 0.20 2.79 7.67
CA SER A 161 0.12 1.59 6.86
C SER A 161 0.62 1.74 5.41
N LYS A 162 0.56 2.93 4.82
CA LYS A 162 1.10 3.22 3.49
C LYS A 162 2.62 3.05 3.49
N LYS A 163 3.13 2.26 2.53
CA LYS A 163 4.56 1.87 2.47
C LYS A 163 5.54 3.01 2.21
N ALA A 164 5.11 4.10 1.58
CA ALA A 164 5.97 5.23 1.28
C ALA A 164 5.18 6.54 1.16
N GLY A 165 5.85 7.67 1.42
CA GLY A 165 5.28 9.01 1.26
C GLY A 165 4.14 9.32 2.24
N SER A 166 4.15 8.66 3.40
CA SER A 166 3.10 8.72 4.40
C SER A 166 3.58 9.42 5.65
N VAL A 167 2.65 9.92 6.45
CA VAL A 167 3.01 10.68 7.65
C VAL A 167 3.44 9.71 8.76
N THR A 168 4.50 10.08 9.46
CA THR A 168 4.95 9.42 10.67
C THR A 168 4.89 10.41 11.81
N VAL A 169 4.36 9.98 12.96
CA VAL A 169 4.27 10.81 14.16
C VAL A 169 5.05 10.14 15.28
N SER A 170 6.11 10.77 15.74
CA SER A 170 6.92 10.27 16.85
C SER A 170 6.51 10.97 18.14
N HIS A 171 6.19 10.20 19.19
CA HIS A 171 5.84 10.69 20.52
C HIS A 171 6.95 10.33 21.49
N LEU A 172 7.67 11.33 21.98
CA LEU A 172 8.77 11.15 22.92
C LEU A 172 8.40 11.72 24.29
N ARG A 173 8.86 11.04 25.35
CA ARG A 173 8.77 11.54 26.73
C ARG A 173 10.12 11.41 27.42
N PHE A 174 10.49 12.43 28.19
CA PHE A 174 11.65 12.42 29.07
C PHE A 174 11.23 12.90 30.46
N SER A 175 11.54 12.14 31.50
CA SER A 175 11.06 12.43 32.87
C SER A 175 12.11 12.05 33.91
N PRO A 176 12.23 12.80 35.03
CA PRO A 176 13.05 12.39 36.16
C PRO A 176 12.45 11.19 36.94
N ARG A 177 11.24 10.75 36.57
CA ARG A 177 10.54 9.61 37.19
C ARG A 177 10.23 8.52 36.16
N PRO A 178 10.02 7.27 36.59
CA PRO A 178 9.61 6.19 35.69
C PRO A 178 8.37 6.54 34.87
N ILE A 179 8.45 6.33 33.56
CA ILE A 179 7.35 6.62 32.62
C ILE A 179 6.47 5.38 32.48
N ASN A 180 5.32 5.38 33.18
CA ASN A 180 4.35 4.28 33.13
C ASN A 180 3.25 4.46 32.07
N GLY A 181 3.18 5.63 31.42
CA GLY A 181 2.14 5.95 30.44
C GLY A 181 2.35 5.21 29.12
N SER A 182 1.44 4.32 28.76
CA SER A 182 1.44 3.58 27.48
C SER A 182 0.36 4.10 26.52
N TYR A 183 0.32 5.43 26.32
CA TYR A 183 -0.61 6.16 25.47
C TYR A 183 0.10 7.30 24.71
N LEU A 184 -0.49 7.82 23.63
CA LEU A 184 0.10 8.92 22.85
C LEU A 184 0.21 10.23 23.64
N CYS A 185 1.19 11.08 23.31
CA CYS A 185 1.28 12.42 23.89
C CYS A 185 0.09 13.28 23.44
N ARG A 186 -0.62 13.92 24.37
CA ARG A 186 -1.74 14.84 24.09
C ARG A 186 -1.42 16.32 24.31
N ASN A 187 -0.41 16.61 25.14
CA ASN A 187 0.07 17.96 25.45
C ASN A 187 1.60 17.98 25.32
N ALA A 188 2.09 18.36 24.15
CA ALA A 188 3.50 18.43 23.82
C ALA A 188 4.04 19.84 24.08
N ASN A 189 5.14 19.91 24.84
CA ASN A 189 5.89 21.16 25.02
C ASN A 189 6.89 21.43 23.88
N PHE A 190 7.09 20.44 23.00
CA PHE A 190 7.85 20.59 21.76
C PHE A 190 7.12 19.91 20.59
N VAL A 191 6.97 20.63 19.48
CA VAL A 191 6.41 20.08 18.23
C VAL A 191 7.37 20.38 17.08
N ALA A 192 7.67 19.37 16.26
CA ALA A 192 8.46 19.53 15.04
C ALA A 192 7.66 19.09 13.81
N CYS A 193 7.73 19.86 12.74
CA CYS A 193 7.20 19.50 11.44
C CYS A 193 8.33 19.49 10.40
N HIS A 194 8.73 18.30 9.95
CA HIS A 194 9.88 18.14 9.06
C HIS A 194 9.52 18.28 7.57
N GLN A 195 8.25 18.50 7.25
CA GLN A 195 7.75 18.69 5.89
C GLN A 195 6.83 19.91 5.84
N PHE A 196 7.19 20.91 5.04
CA PHE A 196 6.43 22.17 4.95
C PHE A 196 4.97 21.94 4.50
N ASN A 197 4.77 21.09 3.50
CA ASN A 197 3.46 20.81 2.90
C ASN A 197 2.46 20.08 3.82
N PHE A 198 2.86 19.65 5.03
CA PHE A 198 1.92 19.08 6.00
C PHE A 198 1.02 20.15 6.60
N LEU A 199 1.46 21.40 6.69
CA LEU A 199 0.66 22.50 7.23
C LEU A 199 -0.62 22.73 6.42
N GLU A 200 -0.56 22.54 5.10
CA GLU A 200 -1.70 22.64 4.20
C GLU A 200 -2.65 21.44 4.31
N LYS A 201 -2.24 20.31 4.88
CA LYS A 201 -3.00 19.06 4.82
C LYS A 201 -3.54 18.60 6.18
N MET A 202 -2.90 18.98 7.27
CA MET A 202 -3.26 18.49 8.59
C MET A 202 -2.95 19.46 9.73
N ASP A 203 -3.50 19.13 10.89
CA ASP A 203 -3.25 19.89 12.12
C ASP A 203 -1.99 19.40 12.83
N VAL A 204 -0.83 19.94 12.45
CA VAL A 204 0.43 19.56 13.11
C VAL A 204 0.55 20.14 14.52
N LEU A 205 -0.28 21.11 14.89
CA LEU A 205 -0.23 21.80 16.18
C LEU A 205 -1.32 21.33 17.16
N GLU A 206 -2.10 20.31 16.80
CA GLU A 206 -3.18 19.77 17.64
C GLU A 206 -2.68 19.45 19.05
N PHE A 207 -1.55 18.76 19.17
CA PHE A 207 -0.96 18.36 20.44
C PHE A 207 -0.11 19.46 21.10
N ALA A 208 0.08 20.64 20.50
CA ALA A 208 0.91 21.69 21.08
C ALA A 208 0.23 22.30 22.33
N ASP A 209 0.97 22.33 23.44
CA ASP A 209 0.56 22.99 24.69
C ASP A 209 0.79 24.51 24.60
N PRO A 210 0.09 25.35 25.37
CA PRO A 210 0.39 26.77 25.44
C PRO A 210 1.85 27.03 25.86
N GLY A 211 2.55 27.89 25.12
CA GLY A 211 3.96 28.22 25.32
C GLY A 211 4.95 27.19 24.74
N ALA A 212 4.47 26.16 24.04
CA ALA A 212 5.32 25.14 23.43
C ALA A 212 6.24 25.71 22.33
N THR A 213 7.34 25.01 22.09
CA THR A 213 8.25 25.31 20.98
C THR A 213 7.78 24.59 19.72
N PHE A 214 7.66 25.32 18.61
CA PHE A 214 7.36 24.78 17.29
C PHE A 214 8.56 24.95 16.34
N LEU A 215 9.08 23.84 15.82
CA LEU A 215 10.15 23.79 14.83
C LEU A 215 9.59 23.37 13.47
N LEU A 216 9.79 24.18 12.43
CA LEU A 216 9.33 23.89 11.08
C LEU A 216 10.51 23.83 10.10
N ASN A 217 10.59 22.74 9.35
CA ASN A 217 11.40 22.69 8.14
C ASN A 217 10.67 23.43 7.01
N SER A 218 11.25 24.51 6.49
CA SER A 218 10.62 25.47 5.59
C SER A 218 11.59 25.92 4.50
N PRO A 219 11.19 25.97 3.22
CA PRO A 219 11.99 26.59 2.17
C PRO A 219 12.01 28.13 2.27
N TYR A 220 11.20 28.71 3.16
CA TYR A 220 11.09 30.15 3.40
C TYR A 220 11.80 30.54 4.70
N GLY A 221 12.48 31.69 4.68
CA GLY A 221 13.19 32.23 5.84
C GLY A 221 12.27 32.85 6.91
N PRO A 222 12.82 33.31 8.05
CA PRO A 222 12.04 33.80 9.19
C PRO A 222 11.20 35.06 8.90
N ASN A 223 11.53 35.81 7.84
CA ASN A 223 10.80 37.01 7.44
C ASN A 223 9.68 36.74 6.42
N GLU A 224 9.66 35.57 5.80
CA GLU A 224 8.76 35.24 4.67
C GLU A 224 7.75 34.15 5.05
N VAL A 225 8.15 33.21 5.91
CA VAL A 225 7.37 32.02 6.25
C VAL A 225 5.97 32.31 6.77
N TRP A 226 5.76 33.45 7.45
CA TRP A 226 4.47 33.79 8.07
C TRP A 226 3.35 33.90 7.05
N GLU A 227 3.62 34.49 5.87
CA GLU A 227 2.64 34.64 4.79
C GLU A 227 2.44 33.35 3.98
N GLN A 228 3.31 32.36 4.18
CA GLN A 228 3.31 31.09 3.44
C GLN A 228 2.64 29.95 4.21
N ILE A 229 2.19 30.18 5.45
CA ILE A 229 1.53 29.17 6.29
C ILE A 229 0.02 29.44 6.43
N PRO A 230 -0.83 28.40 6.54
CA PRO A 230 -2.27 28.58 6.67
C PRO A 230 -2.70 29.40 7.87
N ILE A 231 -3.77 30.18 7.71
CA ILE A 231 -4.32 31.05 8.78
C ILE A 231 -4.73 30.26 10.02
N GLU A 232 -5.17 29.01 9.87
CA GLU A 232 -5.50 28.13 11.00
C GLU A 232 -4.26 27.82 11.84
N THR A 233 -3.10 27.64 11.21
CA THR A 233 -1.81 27.42 11.87
C THR A 233 -1.32 28.70 12.53
N GLN A 234 -1.39 29.85 11.83
CA GLN A 234 -1.04 31.16 12.39
C GLN A 234 -1.84 31.46 13.66
N ARG A 235 -3.15 31.21 13.64
CA ARG A 235 -4.03 31.38 14.80
C ARG A 235 -3.58 30.54 15.99
N GLN A 236 -3.27 29.25 15.78
CA GLN A 236 -2.78 28.41 16.86
C GLN A 236 -1.45 28.89 17.43
N ILE A 237 -0.53 29.37 16.59
CA ILE A 237 0.76 29.93 17.04
C ILE A 237 0.52 31.14 17.96
N ILE A 238 -0.39 32.05 17.59
CA ILE A 238 -0.75 33.23 18.39
C ILE A 238 -1.48 32.85 19.68
N ASP A 239 -2.59 32.11 19.56
CA ASP A 239 -3.48 31.79 20.68
C ASP A 239 -2.76 30.97 21.75
N LYS A 240 -1.92 30.02 21.32
CA LYS A 240 -1.11 29.19 22.21
C LYS A 240 0.22 29.86 22.60
N LYS A 241 0.55 31.05 22.07
CA LYS A 241 1.80 31.78 22.35
C LYS A 241 3.06 30.92 22.12
N LEU A 242 3.10 30.24 20.98
CA LEU A 242 4.18 29.31 20.66
C LEU A 242 5.50 30.04 20.36
N LYS A 243 6.62 29.41 20.71
CA LYS A 243 7.95 29.84 20.27
C LYS A 243 8.24 29.22 18.92
N PHE A 244 8.26 30.02 17.85
CA PHE A 244 8.31 29.51 16.48
C PHE A 244 9.72 29.61 15.88
N TYR A 245 10.25 28.49 15.41
CA TYR A 245 11.56 28.38 14.76
C TYR A 245 11.44 27.77 13.37
N VAL A 246 12.29 28.23 12.45
CA VAL A 246 12.37 27.73 11.07
C VAL A 246 13.79 27.44 10.63
N ILE A 247 13.93 26.49 9.71
CA ILE A 247 15.17 26.14 9.01
C ILE A 247 14.85 25.57 7.63
N ASP A 248 15.66 25.87 6.61
CA ASP A 248 15.64 25.19 5.32
C ASP A 248 16.61 24.00 5.36
N ALA A 249 16.14 22.88 5.90
CA ALA A 249 16.97 21.70 6.12
C ALA A 249 17.40 21.05 4.80
N GLU A 250 16.60 21.15 3.74
CA GLU A 250 16.95 20.66 2.40
C GLU A 250 18.14 21.43 1.82
N SER A 251 18.13 22.76 1.87
CA SER A 251 19.23 23.61 1.40
C SER A 251 20.50 23.35 2.22
N VAL A 252 20.38 23.21 3.54
CA VAL A 252 21.50 22.83 4.41
C VAL A 252 22.05 21.45 4.04
N ALA A 253 21.18 20.45 3.81
CA ALA A 253 21.60 19.11 3.42
C ALA A 253 22.32 19.09 2.06
N GLN A 254 21.84 19.86 1.08
CA GLN A 254 22.49 19.97 -0.23
C GLN A 254 23.87 20.61 -0.13
N LYS A 255 23.98 21.76 0.56
CA LYS A 255 25.25 22.47 0.77
C LYS A 255 26.28 21.61 1.54
N ALA A 256 25.81 20.82 2.51
CA ALA A 256 26.65 19.90 3.28
C ALA A 256 26.99 18.58 2.54
N GLY A 257 26.43 18.35 1.33
CA GLY A 257 26.66 17.13 0.56
C GLY A 257 25.92 15.88 1.08
N LEU A 258 24.88 16.06 1.90
CA LEU A 258 24.06 14.97 2.48
C LEU A 258 22.90 14.53 1.57
N GLY A 259 22.71 15.20 0.43
CA GLY A 259 21.64 14.90 -0.53
C GLY A 259 20.26 15.29 0.03
N ARG A 260 19.32 14.35 0.04
CA ARG A 260 17.94 14.56 0.53
C ARG A 260 17.74 14.25 2.02
N ARG A 261 18.82 14.06 2.79
CA ARG A 261 18.74 13.61 4.19
C ARG A 261 18.76 14.78 5.16
N ILE A 262 17.59 15.08 5.74
CA ILE A 262 17.40 16.16 6.72
C ILE A 262 17.47 15.69 8.18
N ASN A 263 17.52 14.38 8.42
CA ASN A 263 17.38 13.77 9.73
C ASN A 263 18.41 14.28 10.77
N THR A 264 19.69 14.34 10.43
CA THR A 264 20.75 14.82 11.33
C THR A 264 20.60 16.33 11.63
N ILE A 265 20.14 17.10 10.65
CA ILE A 265 19.93 18.56 10.75
C ILE A 265 18.77 18.84 11.70
N MET A 266 17.62 18.20 11.50
CA MET A 266 16.44 18.38 12.34
C MET A 266 16.67 17.87 13.76
N GLN A 267 17.40 16.76 13.93
CA GLN A 267 17.79 16.26 15.25
C GLN A 267 18.66 17.27 16.00
N THR A 268 19.61 17.91 15.31
CA THR A 268 20.47 18.95 15.89
C THR A 268 19.65 20.14 16.35
N CYS A 269 18.69 20.58 15.53
CA CYS A 269 17.77 21.65 15.90
C CYS A 269 16.99 21.30 17.17
N PHE A 270 16.40 20.10 17.25
CA PHE A 270 15.69 19.65 18.46
C PHE A 270 16.55 19.80 19.73
N PHE A 271 17.78 19.30 19.73
CA PHE A 271 18.64 19.42 20.90
C PHE A 271 19.02 20.87 21.23
N ALA A 272 19.19 21.73 20.22
CA ALA A 272 19.56 23.12 20.42
C ALA A 272 18.44 23.97 21.08
N ILE A 273 17.17 23.65 20.84
CA ILE A 273 16.02 24.48 21.27
C ILE A 273 14.99 23.75 22.16
N SER A 274 15.15 22.46 22.45
CA SER A 274 14.20 21.71 23.30
C SER A 274 14.40 21.91 24.80
N GLY A 275 15.62 22.24 25.24
CA GLY A 275 15.96 22.36 26.67
C GLY A 275 16.09 21.03 27.43
N VAL A 276 16.02 19.88 26.76
CA VAL A 276 16.20 18.55 27.38
C VAL A 276 17.64 18.35 27.87
N LEU A 277 18.61 18.93 27.16
CA LEU A 277 20.03 18.92 27.47
C LEU A 277 20.63 20.32 27.30
N PRO A 278 21.70 20.67 28.04
CA PRO A 278 22.50 21.83 27.73
C PRO A 278 23.01 21.77 26.29
N ARG A 279 22.99 22.92 25.59
CA ARG A 279 23.29 23.01 24.15
C ARG A 279 24.66 22.42 23.78
N ASP A 280 25.71 22.79 24.51
CA ASP A 280 27.08 22.37 24.18
C ASP A 280 27.29 20.86 24.40
N GLU A 281 26.71 20.32 25.48
CA GLU A 281 26.72 18.88 25.76
C GLU A 281 25.98 18.09 24.67
N ALA A 282 24.81 18.58 24.24
CA ALA A 282 24.04 17.92 23.20
C ALA A 282 24.76 17.90 21.85
N ILE A 283 25.44 18.99 21.47
CA ILE A 283 26.22 19.06 20.23
C ILE A 283 27.38 18.06 20.25
N ALA A 284 28.08 17.96 21.38
CA ALA A 284 29.18 17.01 21.56
C ALA A 284 28.68 15.56 21.40
N GLU A 285 27.58 15.20 22.07
CA GLU A 285 26.99 13.85 22.01
C GLU A 285 26.50 13.46 20.60
N ILE A 286 25.91 14.42 19.86
CA ILE A 286 25.51 14.20 18.47
C ILE A 286 26.73 13.88 17.60
N LYS A 287 27.80 14.67 17.70
CA LYS A 287 29.03 14.44 16.92
C LYS A 287 29.68 13.09 17.26
N ASP A 288 29.73 12.74 18.54
CA ASP A 288 30.24 11.43 18.98
C ASP A 288 29.41 10.26 18.46
N THR A 289 28.09 10.40 18.44
CA THR A 289 27.18 9.38 17.90
C THR A 289 27.31 9.25 16.39
N ILE A 290 27.48 10.36 15.66
CA ILE A 290 27.77 10.36 14.22
C ILE A 290 29.07 9.61 13.96
N LYS A 291 30.12 9.84 14.75
CA LYS A 291 31.40 9.11 14.64
C LYS A 291 31.23 7.61 14.82
N LYS A 292 30.50 7.17 15.87
CA LYS A 292 30.21 5.74 16.13
C LYS A 292 29.40 5.10 14.98
N THR A 293 28.44 5.83 14.42
CA THR A 293 27.49 5.30 13.42
C THR A 293 28.07 5.30 12.00
N TYR A 294 28.74 6.39 11.61
CA TYR A 294 29.17 6.64 10.24
C TYR A 294 30.68 6.54 10.03
N GLY A 295 31.50 6.44 11.09
CA GLY A 295 32.96 6.30 10.97
C GLY A 295 33.40 5.10 10.13
N LYS A 296 32.61 4.01 10.12
CA LYS A 296 32.86 2.82 9.29
C LYS A 296 32.52 3.01 7.79
N ARG A 297 31.88 4.12 7.41
CA ARG A 297 31.44 4.43 6.04
C ARG A 297 32.38 5.40 5.29
N GLY A 298 33.50 5.79 5.91
CA GLY A 298 34.54 6.66 5.32
C GLY A 298 34.54 8.09 5.88
N GLU A 299 35.70 8.74 5.87
CA GLU A 299 35.91 10.08 6.44
C GLU A 299 35.08 11.17 5.75
N THR A 300 34.85 11.07 4.43
CA THR A 300 34.03 12.03 3.69
C THR A 300 32.60 12.11 4.23
N VAL A 301 31.97 10.96 4.47
CA VAL A 301 30.60 10.91 5.02
C VAL A 301 30.57 11.47 6.43
N LEU A 302 31.61 11.22 7.23
CA LEU A 302 31.72 11.76 8.59
C LEU A 302 31.81 13.30 8.58
N HIS A 303 32.70 13.88 7.76
CA HIS A 303 32.88 15.32 7.65
C HIS A 303 31.63 16.02 7.13
N GLN A 304 30.94 15.44 6.13
CA GLN A 304 29.66 15.96 5.63
C GLN A 304 28.59 16.03 6.73
N ASN A 305 28.52 15.02 7.61
CA ASN A 305 27.56 15.06 8.72
C ASN A 305 27.94 16.11 9.77
N TYR A 306 29.23 16.28 10.08
CA TYR A 306 29.68 17.35 10.99
C TYR A 306 29.37 18.74 10.46
N ALA A 307 29.66 18.99 9.17
CA ALA A 307 29.31 20.25 8.52
C ALA A 307 27.79 20.48 8.58
N GLY A 308 26.99 19.44 8.37
CA GLY A 308 25.53 19.51 8.51
C GLY A 308 25.08 19.93 9.92
N VAL A 309 25.71 19.43 10.98
CA VAL A 309 25.41 19.83 12.38
C VAL A 309 25.72 21.30 12.61
N ASP A 310 26.91 21.75 12.20
CA ASP A 310 27.34 23.13 12.43
C ASP A 310 26.50 24.14 11.63
N MET A 311 26.17 23.81 10.38
CA MET A 311 25.28 24.62 9.54
C MET A 311 23.85 24.64 10.07
N ALA A 312 23.32 23.52 10.59
CA ALA A 312 21.98 23.47 11.16
C ALA A 312 21.81 24.49 12.30
N ILE A 313 22.84 24.68 13.12
CA ILE A 313 22.81 25.61 14.24
C ILE A 313 22.87 27.07 13.76
N ALA A 314 23.67 27.33 12.72
CA ALA A 314 23.82 28.67 12.15
C ALA A 314 22.60 29.14 11.35
N GLU A 315 21.89 28.20 10.71
CA GLU A 315 20.74 28.45 9.82
C GLU A 315 19.38 28.20 10.53
N LEU A 316 19.39 28.01 11.86
CA LEU A 316 18.18 27.90 12.67
C LEU A 316 17.77 29.28 13.18
N PHE A 317 16.59 29.75 12.78
CA PHE A 317 16.12 31.10 13.09
C PHE A 317 14.82 31.09 13.90
N GLU A 318 14.73 31.99 14.88
CA GLU A 318 13.49 32.29 15.58
C GLU A 318 12.64 33.27 14.75
N VAL A 319 11.37 32.95 14.57
CA VAL A 319 10.39 33.80 13.89
C VAL A 319 9.74 34.71 14.91
N LYS A 320 9.79 36.03 14.67
CA LYS A 320 9.04 37.00 15.48
C LYS A 320 7.55 36.88 15.14
N VAL A 321 6.81 36.17 15.98
CA VAL A 321 5.37 35.95 15.82
C VAL A 321 4.61 37.28 15.82
N PRO A 322 3.91 37.64 14.72
CA PRO A 322 3.08 38.84 14.67
C PRO A 322 1.87 38.75 15.61
N ALA A 323 1.30 39.90 15.98
CA ALA A 323 0.11 39.97 16.83
C ALA A 323 -1.21 39.60 16.09
N SER A 324 -1.18 39.56 14.75
CA SER A 324 -2.34 39.29 13.92
C SER A 324 -2.02 38.32 12.79
N ILE A 325 -3.06 37.63 12.32
CA ILE A 325 -3.02 36.77 11.14
C ILE A 325 -2.76 37.62 9.89
N ALA A 326 -2.03 37.07 8.91
CA ALA A 326 -1.80 37.65 7.60
C ALA A 326 -2.12 36.66 6.47
N GLY A 327 -2.54 37.18 5.32
CA GLY A 327 -2.88 36.38 4.14
C GLY A 327 -4.21 35.64 4.22
N ASP A 328 -4.42 34.77 3.22
CA ASP A 328 -5.67 34.10 2.91
C ASP A 328 -5.49 32.59 2.62
N LEU A 329 -4.26 32.08 2.76
CA LEU A 329 -3.95 30.66 2.69
C LEU A 329 -4.68 29.89 3.79
N ARG A 330 -5.37 28.81 3.40
CA ARG A 330 -6.11 27.93 4.32
C ARG A 330 -5.66 26.49 4.14
N ARG A 331 -5.84 25.69 5.18
CA ARG A 331 -5.69 24.24 5.08
C ARG A 331 -6.61 23.71 3.97
N LEU A 332 -6.05 22.88 3.09
CA LEU A 332 -6.77 22.24 1.99
C LEU A 332 -7.71 21.17 2.54
N PRO A 333 -8.91 21.01 1.95
CA PRO A 333 -9.76 19.85 2.24
C PRO A 333 -9.03 18.54 1.94
N ALA A 334 -9.21 17.54 2.78
CA ALA A 334 -8.56 16.22 2.60
C ALA A 334 -9.04 15.47 1.35
N VAL A 335 -10.25 15.79 0.88
CA VAL A 335 -10.83 15.26 -0.36
C VAL A 335 -11.58 16.36 -1.12
N PRO A 336 -11.71 16.29 -2.46
CA PRO A 336 -12.46 17.27 -3.24
C PRO A 336 -13.95 17.34 -2.87
N ALA A 337 -14.57 18.51 -3.06
CA ALA A 337 -15.99 18.74 -2.74
C ALA A 337 -16.97 17.84 -3.53
N TYR A 338 -16.58 17.44 -4.75
CA TYR A 338 -17.34 16.54 -5.61
C TYR A 338 -17.21 15.05 -5.21
N ALA A 339 -16.41 14.72 -4.20
CA ALA A 339 -16.28 13.34 -3.75
C ALA A 339 -17.62 12.78 -3.23
N PRO A 340 -17.86 11.45 -3.36
CA PRO A 340 -19.05 10.81 -2.84
C PRO A 340 -19.24 11.04 -1.34
N ASP A 341 -20.47 10.95 -0.86
CA ASP A 341 -20.83 11.23 0.53
C ASP A 341 -20.02 10.41 1.55
N PHE A 342 -19.87 9.10 1.31
CA PHE A 342 -19.05 8.23 2.16
C PHE A 342 -17.58 8.70 2.20
N VAL A 343 -17.04 9.14 1.07
CA VAL A 343 -15.66 9.65 0.99
C VAL A 343 -15.51 10.93 1.80
N LYS A 344 -16.48 11.85 1.72
CA LYS A 344 -16.45 13.11 2.47
C LYS A 344 -16.64 12.94 3.97
N ARG A 345 -17.55 12.05 4.39
CA ARG A 345 -17.91 11.89 5.81
C ARG A 345 -17.02 10.90 6.56
N VAL A 346 -16.53 9.85 5.90
CA VAL A 346 -15.78 8.75 6.52
C VAL A 346 -14.32 8.78 6.09
N THR A 347 -14.04 8.63 4.80
CA THR A 347 -12.66 8.54 4.28
C THR A 347 -11.85 9.80 4.59
N ALA A 348 -12.41 11.00 4.41
CA ALA A 348 -11.72 12.26 4.68
C ALA A 348 -11.30 12.38 6.16
N MET A 349 -12.19 12.03 7.09
CA MET A 349 -11.89 12.05 8.53
C MET A 349 -10.73 11.09 8.87
N MET A 350 -10.68 9.91 8.23
CA MET A 350 -9.57 8.97 8.42
C MET A 350 -8.26 9.50 7.81
N ILE A 351 -8.30 10.12 6.63
CA ILE A 351 -7.14 10.76 6.00
C ILE A 351 -6.58 11.90 6.88
N GLU A 352 -7.47 12.68 7.51
CA GLU A 352 -7.11 13.77 8.42
C GLU A 352 -6.56 13.31 9.78
N GLY A 353 -6.47 12.00 10.04
CA GLY A 353 -6.06 11.47 11.34
C GLY A 353 -7.14 11.53 12.42
N LYS A 354 -8.40 11.83 12.05
CA LYS A 354 -9.56 11.96 12.95
C LYS A 354 -10.49 10.75 12.90
N GLY A 355 -10.00 9.61 12.40
CA GLY A 355 -10.79 8.37 12.31
C GLY A 355 -11.33 7.89 13.65
N ASP A 356 -10.65 8.21 14.77
CA ASP A 356 -11.11 7.88 16.12
C ASP A 356 -12.41 8.57 16.54
N LEU A 357 -12.79 9.67 15.88
CA LEU A 357 -14.03 10.41 16.13
C LEU A 357 -15.23 9.83 15.38
N LEU A 358 -15.01 8.91 14.43
CA LEU A 358 -16.09 8.29 13.69
C LEU A 358 -16.91 7.38 14.63
N PRO A 359 -18.25 7.55 14.67
CA PRO A 359 -19.10 6.69 15.47
C PRO A 359 -19.28 5.31 14.83
N VAL A 360 -19.76 4.35 15.61
CA VAL A 360 -20.05 2.99 15.12
C VAL A 360 -20.99 3.01 13.91
N SER A 361 -22.02 3.88 13.91
CA SER A 361 -22.97 3.98 12.79
C SER A 361 -22.37 4.46 11.47
N ALA A 362 -21.16 5.04 11.48
CA ALA A 362 -20.51 5.54 10.27
C ALA A 362 -19.81 4.43 9.48
N LEU A 363 -19.54 3.28 10.10
CA LEU A 363 -18.79 2.19 9.49
C LEU A 363 -19.72 1.11 8.93
N PRO A 364 -19.39 0.49 7.78
CA PRO A 364 -20.12 -0.66 7.25
C PRO A 364 -20.11 -1.84 8.23
N VAL A 365 -21.27 -2.51 8.41
CA VAL A 365 -21.44 -3.59 9.39
C VAL A 365 -20.61 -4.85 9.09
N ASP A 366 -20.26 -5.06 7.82
CA ASP A 366 -19.51 -6.18 7.29
C ASP A 366 -18.07 -5.82 6.89
N GLY A 367 -17.68 -4.55 7.05
CA GLY A 367 -16.38 -4.04 6.62
C GLY A 367 -16.23 -3.84 5.11
N THR A 368 -17.31 -3.84 4.32
CA THR A 368 -17.25 -3.58 2.87
C THR A 368 -17.09 -2.08 2.56
N PHE A 369 -15.97 -1.68 1.96
CA PHE A 369 -15.69 -0.30 1.59
C PHE A 369 -15.87 -0.03 0.08
N PRO A 370 -16.19 1.22 -0.31
CA PRO A 370 -16.28 1.59 -1.72
C PRO A 370 -14.92 1.50 -2.42
N THR A 371 -14.96 1.14 -3.70
CA THR A 371 -13.79 1.08 -4.58
C THR A 371 -13.50 2.44 -5.23
N GLY A 372 -12.28 2.63 -5.74
CA GLY A 372 -11.89 3.78 -6.54
C GLY A 372 -11.71 5.06 -5.72
N THR A 373 -11.42 4.93 -4.43
CA THR A 373 -11.34 6.09 -3.52
C THR A 373 -9.97 6.75 -3.49
N ALA A 374 -8.90 6.07 -3.94
CA ALA A 374 -7.55 6.64 -4.00
C ALA A 374 -7.45 7.91 -4.87
N ARG A 375 -8.29 8.03 -5.91
CA ARG A 375 -8.34 9.21 -6.79
C ARG A 375 -8.71 10.52 -6.10
N TYR A 376 -9.33 10.46 -4.91
CA TYR A 376 -9.74 11.63 -4.15
C TYR A 376 -8.66 12.10 -3.16
N GLU A 377 -7.61 11.30 -2.94
CA GLU A 377 -6.61 11.61 -1.92
C GLU A 377 -5.61 12.69 -2.35
N LYS A 378 -5.24 12.72 -3.65
CA LYS A 378 -4.38 13.77 -4.25
C LYS A 378 -3.18 14.13 -3.39
N ARG A 379 -2.42 13.09 -2.99
CA ARG A 379 -1.40 13.14 -1.92
C ARG A 379 -0.31 14.18 -2.15
N SER A 380 0.00 14.50 -3.40
CA SER A 380 0.89 15.57 -3.81
C SER A 380 2.28 15.48 -3.15
N ILE A 381 2.92 14.30 -3.22
CA ILE A 381 4.17 13.99 -2.50
C ILE A 381 5.45 14.10 -3.35
N ALA A 382 5.34 14.17 -4.67
CA ALA A 382 6.50 14.29 -5.55
C ALA A 382 7.14 15.69 -5.46
N LEU A 383 8.47 15.75 -5.43
CA LEU A 383 9.23 17.00 -5.58
C LEU A 383 9.44 17.39 -7.06
N SER A 384 9.48 16.39 -7.93
CA SER A 384 9.63 16.56 -9.38
C SER A 384 8.63 15.64 -10.09
N ILE A 385 8.12 16.07 -11.24
CA ILE A 385 7.15 15.32 -12.04
C ILE A 385 7.62 15.18 -13.49
N PRO A 386 7.19 14.12 -14.21
CA PRO A 386 7.49 13.96 -15.63
C PRO A 386 6.72 14.98 -16.48
N ILE A 387 7.42 15.82 -17.23
CA ILE A 387 6.86 16.75 -18.22
C ILE A 387 7.11 16.18 -19.62
N TRP A 388 6.06 16.17 -20.44
CA TRP A 388 6.05 15.60 -21.78
C TRP A 388 6.52 16.61 -22.84
N ASP A 389 7.30 16.12 -23.80
CA ASP A 389 7.74 16.84 -24.99
C ASP A 389 7.20 16.10 -26.22
N PRO A 390 6.16 16.64 -26.88
CA PRO A 390 5.52 15.98 -28.02
C PRO A 390 6.43 15.92 -29.26
N ASP A 391 7.35 16.86 -29.44
CA ASP A 391 8.18 16.94 -30.66
C ASP A 391 9.20 15.79 -30.77
N ILE A 392 9.51 15.15 -29.64
CA ILE A 392 10.43 14.01 -29.56
C ILE A 392 9.66 12.70 -29.44
N CYS A 393 8.39 12.74 -29.03
CA CYS A 393 7.64 11.55 -28.66
C CYS A 393 7.43 10.60 -29.85
N ILE A 394 7.65 9.30 -29.61
CA ILE A 394 7.40 8.25 -30.60
C ILE A 394 6.11 7.46 -30.32
N GLN A 395 5.26 7.96 -29.40
CA GLN A 395 3.93 7.42 -29.12
C GLN A 395 3.90 5.92 -28.73
N CYS A 396 4.95 5.43 -28.06
CA CYS A 396 5.12 4.00 -27.75
C CYS A 396 4.29 3.49 -26.56
N GLY A 397 3.79 4.36 -25.69
CA GLY A 397 3.02 4.02 -24.48
C GLY A 397 3.82 3.42 -23.32
N LEU A 398 5.14 3.24 -23.43
CA LEU A 398 5.95 2.61 -22.38
C LEU A 398 5.89 3.36 -21.04
N CYS A 399 5.88 4.69 -21.07
CA CYS A 399 5.78 5.51 -19.86
C CYS A 399 4.50 5.22 -19.05
N SER A 400 3.37 5.05 -19.74
CA SER A 400 2.08 4.66 -19.14
C SER A 400 2.09 3.21 -18.65
N LEU A 401 2.68 2.28 -19.43
CA LEU A 401 2.78 0.86 -19.06
C LEU A 401 3.51 0.68 -17.72
N VAL A 402 4.68 1.29 -17.58
CA VAL A 402 5.57 1.03 -16.43
C VAL A 402 5.23 1.87 -15.20
N CYS A 403 4.32 2.85 -15.32
CA CYS A 403 3.98 3.71 -14.20
C CYS A 403 3.32 2.88 -13.07
N PRO A 404 3.96 2.80 -11.89
CA PRO A 404 3.44 1.99 -10.79
C PRO A 404 2.15 2.56 -10.16
N HIS A 405 1.83 3.83 -10.44
CA HIS A 405 0.70 4.52 -9.82
C HIS A 405 -0.37 4.95 -10.82
N ALA A 406 -0.23 4.59 -12.11
CA ALA A 406 -1.07 5.11 -13.19
C ALA A 406 -1.13 6.65 -13.22
N ALA A 407 -0.06 7.32 -12.77
CA ALA A 407 0.05 8.77 -12.67
C ALA A 407 0.58 9.42 -13.95
N ILE A 408 0.84 8.65 -15.00
CA ILE A 408 1.03 9.14 -16.37
C ILE A 408 0.25 8.24 -17.31
N ARG A 409 -0.57 8.83 -18.18
CA ARG A 409 -1.54 8.12 -19.03
C ARG A 409 -1.49 8.64 -20.45
N THR A 410 -2.07 7.87 -21.36
CA THR A 410 -2.17 8.22 -22.77
C THR A 410 -3.61 8.08 -23.23
N LYS A 411 -4.08 9.03 -24.03
CA LYS A 411 -5.37 8.94 -24.74
C LYS A 411 -5.17 9.22 -26.21
N VAL A 412 -6.02 8.59 -27.01
CA VAL A 412 -6.19 8.87 -28.44
C VAL A 412 -7.64 9.27 -28.67
N PHE A 413 -7.86 10.42 -29.32
CA PHE A 413 -9.18 11.07 -29.41
C PHE A 413 -9.30 11.94 -30.68
N PRO A 414 -10.53 12.25 -31.14
CA PRO A 414 -10.73 13.17 -32.26
C PRO A 414 -10.35 14.60 -31.89
N ILE A 415 -9.86 15.39 -32.84
CA ILE A 415 -9.45 16.79 -32.62
C ILE A 415 -10.57 17.67 -32.05
N SER A 416 -11.84 17.33 -32.32
CA SER A 416 -13.01 18.01 -31.77
C SER A 416 -13.09 17.94 -30.23
N ALA A 417 -12.47 16.93 -29.61
CA ALA A 417 -12.39 16.83 -28.15
C ALA A 417 -11.51 17.93 -27.51
N LEU A 418 -10.73 18.68 -28.31
CA LEU A 418 -9.86 19.76 -27.84
C LEU A 418 -10.54 21.13 -27.77
N ALA A 419 -11.84 21.22 -28.04
CA ALA A 419 -12.56 22.49 -28.15
C ALA A 419 -12.39 23.41 -26.92
N ASN A 420 -12.35 22.83 -25.71
CA ASN A 420 -12.27 23.56 -24.43
C ASN A 420 -10.95 23.33 -23.69
N LYS A 421 -9.86 23.03 -24.40
CA LYS A 421 -8.58 22.72 -23.77
C LYS A 421 -8.04 23.93 -22.97
N PRO A 422 -7.44 23.72 -21.79
CA PRO A 422 -6.79 24.81 -21.05
C PRO A 422 -5.54 25.33 -21.76
N ALA A 423 -5.09 26.51 -21.34
CA ALA A 423 -3.82 27.08 -21.81
C ALA A 423 -2.66 26.15 -21.44
N GLY A 424 -1.80 25.85 -22.40
CA GLY A 424 -0.68 24.91 -22.20
C GLY A 424 -1.03 23.44 -22.42
N TYR A 425 -2.29 23.08 -22.72
CA TYR A 425 -2.63 21.69 -23.03
C TYR A 425 -2.01 21.22 -24.35
N GLN A 426 -1.16 20.21 -24.25
CA GLN A 426 -0.40 19.65 -25.36
C GLN A 426 -1.08 18.41 -25.96
N SER A 427 -1.00 18.29 -27.28
CA SER A 427 -1.44 17.12 -28.05
C SER A 427 -0.72 17.10 -29.39
N GLU A 428 -0.51 15.93 -29.95
CA GLU A 428 0.10 15.75 -31.29
C GLU A 428 -0.77 14.84 -32.17
N PRO A 429 -0.65 14.90 -33.51
CA PRO A 429 -1.31 13.94 -34.39
C PRO A 429 -0.89 12.49 -34.09
N TYR A 430 -1.85 11.57 -34.05
CA TYR A 430 -1.54 10.15 -33.89
C TYR A 430 -0.84 9.60 -35.14
N SER A 431 0.33 9.02 -34.94
CA SER A 431 1.21 8.52 -36.02
C SER A 431 0.83 7.12 -36.51
N GLY A 432 0.05 6.36 -35.74
CA GLY A 432 -0.34 5.00 -36.07
C GLY A 432 -1.46 4.93 -37.11
N LYS A 433 -1.43 3.88 -37.94
CA LYS A 433 -2.45 3.64 -39.00
C LYS A 433 -3.77 3.13 -38.45
N GLU A 434 -3.79 2.70 -37.19
CA GLU A 434 -4.96 2.08 -36.56
C GLU A 434 -6.08 3.10 -36.28
N TYR A 435 -5.72 4.37 -36.07
CA TYR A 435 -6.65 5.45 -35.73
C TYR A 435 -6.35 6.73 -36.55
N PRO A 436 -6.56 6.70 -37.88
CA PRO A 436 -6.20 7.81 -38.76
C PRO A 436 -6.98 9.09 -38.41
N GLY A 437 -6.29 10.23 -38.41
CA GLY A 437 -6.89 11.54 -38.15
C GLY A 437 -7.18 11.84 -36.68
N LEU A 438 -6.86 10.93 -35.76
CA LEU A 438 -6.97 11.18 -34.32
C LEU A 438 -5.69 11.86 -33.79
N HIS A 439 -5.81 12.45 -32.60
CA HIS A 439 -4.71 13.04 -31.84
C HIS A 439 -4.38 12.19 -30.62
N LEU A 440 -3.16 12.34 -30.11
CA LEU A 440 -2.66 11.71 -28.91
C LEU A 440 -2.22 12.77 -27.89
N THR A 441 -2.40 12.45 -26.61
CA THR A 441 -1.78 13.18 -25.50
C THR A 441 -1.14 12.20 -24.52
N VAL A 442 -0.04 12.60 -23.90
CA VAL A 442 0.54 11.94 -22.74
C VAL A 442 0.46 12.91 -21.56
N GLN A 443 -0.36 12.57 -20.56
CA GLN A 443 -0.69 13.48 -19.46
C GLN A 443 -0.26 12.89 -18.12
N VAL A 444 0.41 13.71 -17.31
CA VAL A 444 0.75 13.41 -15.92
C VAL A 444 -0.39 13.83 -14.97
N ALA A 445 -0.63 13.04 -13.93
CA ALA A 445 -1.44 13.40 -12.77
C ALA A 445 -0.50 13.98 -11.69
N PRO A 446 -0.33 15.31 -11.59
CA PRO A 446 0.76 15.90 -10.80
C PRO A 446 0.64 15.64 -9.29
N ASP A 447 -0.59 15.54 -8.78
CA ASP A 447 -0.85 15.27 -7.36
C ASP A 447 -0.78 13.78 -6.99
N ASP A 448 -0.86 12.88 -7.97
CA ASP A 448 -0.78 11.43 -7.71
C ASP A 448 0.58 10.83 -8.12
N CYS A 449 1.39 11.59 -8.86
CA CYS A 449 2.75 11.21 -9.17
C CYS A 449 3.59 11.13 -7.89
N THR A 450 4.42 10.08 -7.79
CA THR A 450 5.35 9.91 -6.67
C THR A 450 6.79 10.31 -7.01
N GLY A 451 7.02 10.86 -8.21
CA GLY A 451 8.34 11.33 -8.65
C GLY A 451 9.39 10.22 -8.80
N CYS A 452 8.97 8.97 -9.07
CA CYS A 452 9.90 7.83 -9.10
C CYS A 452 10.86 7.81 -10.29
N GLY A 453 10.58 8.54 -11.37
CA GLY A 453 11.44 8.60 -12.56
C GLY A 453 11.39 7.39 -13.51
N VAL A 454 10.71 6.30 -13.16
CA VAL A 454 10.68 5.07 -13.98
C VAL A 454 10.18 5.32 -15.40
N CYS A 455 9.17 6.17 -15.58
CA CYS A 455 8.65 6.54 -16.91
C CYS A 455 9.67 7.27 -17.78
N VAL A 456 10.52 8.11 -17.18
CA VAL A 456 11.60 8.84 -17.84
C VAL A 456 12.76 7.90 -18.15
N ASP A 457 13.11 7.00 -17.24
CA ASP A 457 14.16 6.00 -17.42
C ASP A 457 13.89 5.11 -18.65
N VAL A 458 12.67 4.58 -18.76
CA VAL A 458 12.30 3.69 -19.87
C VAL A 458 12.05 4.40 -21.20
N CYS A 459 11.92 5.73 -21.22
CA CYS A 459 11.63 6.45 -22.45
C CYS A 459 12.77 6.27 -23.47
N PRO A 460 12.49 5.65 -24.64
CA PRO A 460 13.53 5.37 -25.64
C PRO A 460 13.82 6.57 -26.54
N ALA A 461 12.89 7.53 -26.61
CA ALA A 461 12.98 8.68 -27.49
C ALA A 461 13.86 9.77 -26.89
N ARG A 462 14.81 10.26 -27.70
CA ARG A 462 15.82 11.26 -27.31
C ARG A 462 15.87 12.37 -28.35
N SER A 463 16.13 13.60 -27.91
CA SER A 463 16.42 14.71 -28.81
C SER A 463 17.65 14.40 -29.66
N LYS A 464 17.59 14.80 -30.94
CA LYS A 464 18.74 14.73 -31.86
C LYS A 464 19.83 15.74 -31.50
N GLU A 465 19.47 16.83 -30.82
CA GLU A 465 20.38 17.92 -30.46
C GLU A 465 20.99 17.69 -29.06
N MET A 466 20.18 17.25 -28.10
CA MET A 466 20.62 17.00 -26.72
C MET A 466 20.30 15.56 -26.29
N VAL A 467 21.28 14.66 -26.33
CA VAL A 467 21.11 13.21 -26.05
C VAL A 467 20.55 12.90 -24.64
N LYS A 468 20.73 13.81 -23.69
CA LYS A 468 20.16 13.70 -22.33
C LYS A 468 18.69 14.10 -22.24
N HIS A 469 18.21 14.93 -23.16
CA HIS A 469 16.81 15.36 -23.23
C HIS A 469 15.98 14.28 -23.92
N LYS A 470 14.98 13.77 -23.22
CA LYS A 470 14.06 12.73 -23.71
C LYS A 470 12.69 13.32 -24.05
N ALA A 471 11.79 12.49 -24.60
CA ALA A 471 10.40 12.91 -24.80
C ALA A 471 9.63 13.14 -23.48
N ILE A 472 10.17 12.70 -22.34
CA ILE A 472 9.60 12.97 -21.01
C ILE A 472 10.78 13.18 -20.06
N ASN A 473 10.79 14.25 -19.27
CA ASN A 473 11.88 14.60 -18.35
C ASN A 473 11.33 14.96 -16.96
N MET A 474 12.14 14.75 -15.93
CA MET A 474 11.76 15.12 -14.56
C MET A 474 12.06 16.60 -14.33
N GLU A 475 11.02 17.40 -14.10
CA GLU A 475 11.13 18.84 -13.81
C GLU A 475 10.63 19.17 -12.40
N PRO A 476 11.07 20.29 -11.78
CA PRO A 476 10.57 20.74 -10.48
C PRO A 476 9.05 20.88 -10.49
N LYS A 477 8.36 20.23 -9.55
CA LYS A 477 6.90 20.16 -9.57
C LYS A 477 6.25 21.54 -9.44
N LEU A 478 6.77 22.40 -8.57
CA LEU A 478 6.15 23.69 -8.25
C LEU A 478 6.04 24.60 -9.48
N ASP A 479 6.98 24.51 -10.41
CA ASP A 479 6.99 25.30 -11.65
C ASP A 479 5.89 24.89 -12.64
N HIS A 480 5.37 23.66 -12.50
CA HIS A 480 4.42 23.05 -13.43
C HIS A 480 3.07 22.68 -12.79
N LEU A 481 2.93 22.78 -11.46
CA LEU A 481 1.83 22.17 -10.70
C LEU A 481 0.45 22.63 -11.17
N GLU A 482 0.22 23.94 -11.23
CA GLU A 482 -1.09 24.49 -11.56
C GLU A 482 -1.48 24.22 -13.02
N VAL A 483 -0.51 24.29 -13.94
CA VAL A 483 -0.72 23.97 -15.37
C VAL A 483 -1.09 22.50 -15.53
N GLU A 484 -0.32 21.59 -14.90
CA GLU A 484 -0.56 20.16 -15.02
C GLU A 484 -1.82 19.69 -14.27
N ARG A 485 -2.27 20.43 -13.23
CA ARG A 485 -3.57 20.19 -12.58
C ARG A 485 -4.71 20.46 -13.55
N ALA A 486 -4.72 21.65 -14.16
CA ALA A 486 -5.73 22.00 -15.15
C ALA A 486 -5.71 21.06 -16.37
N ASN A 487 -4.51 20.70 -16.85
CA ASN A 487 -4.36 19.75 -17.95
C ASN A 487 -4.86 18.35 -17.59
N PHE A 488 -4.58 17.84 -16.38
CA PHE A 488 -5.04 16.54 -15.96
C PHE A 488 -6.56 16.49 -15.76
N ASP A 489 -7.16 17.54 -15.19
CA ASP A 489 -8.61 17.63 -15.05
C ASP A 489 -9.30 17.59 -16.42
N PHE A 490 -8.80 18.36 -17.39
CA PHE A 490 -9.29 18.31 -18.77
C PHE A 490 -9.07 16.93 -19.43
N PHE A 491 -7.92 16.28 -19.19
CA PHE A 491 -7.64 14.93 -19.68
C PHE A 491 -8.67 13.90 -19.21
N LEU A 492 -9.22 14.05 -18.00
CA LEU A 492 -10.27 13.15 -17.48
C LEU A 492 -11.62 13.35 -18.20
N GLU A 493 -11.89 14.54 -18.75
CA GLU A 493 -13.09 14.84 -19.53
C GLU A 493 -13.06 14.19 -20.92
N ILE A 494 -11.88 14.09 -21.54
CA ILE A 494 -11.69 13.46 -22.85
C ILE A 494 -12.25 12.02 -22.81
N PRO A 495 -13.12 11.63 -23.76
CA PRO A 495 -13.70 10.29 -23.78
C PRO A 495 -12.62 9.22 -23.96
N GLU A 496 -12.81 8.08 -23.29
CA GLU A 496 -12.01 6.88 -23.57
C GLU A 496 -12.35 6.33 -24.96
N LEU A 497 -11.38 5.71 -25.63
CA LEU A 497 -11.65 5.01 -26.89
C LEU A 497 -12.60 3.83 -26.63
N ASP A 498 -13.51 3.55 -27.57
CA ASP A 498 -14.39 2.38 -27.45
C ASP A 498 -13.52 1.12 -27.34
N ARG A 499 -13.67 0.40 -26.22
CA ARG A 499 -12.90 -0.81 -25.89
C ARG A 499 -12.93 -1.84 -27.01
N LYS A 500 -14.04 -1.95 -27.76
CA LYS A 500 -14.19 -2.87 -28.91
C LYS A 500 -13.25 -2.54 -30.07
N GLN A 501 -12.79 -1.29 -30.16
CA GLN A 501 -11.95 -0.78 -31.24
C GLN A 501 -10.47 -0.75 -30.85
N VAL A 502 -10.15 -0.93 -29.57
CA VAL A 502 -8.78 -0.87 -29.07
C VAL A 502 -8.00 -2.13 -29.48
N LYS A 503 -6.91 -1.95 -30.23
CA LYS A 503 -5.93 -3.01 -30.54
C LYS A 503 -5.03 -3.32 -29.34
N SER A 504 -5.57 -4.00 -28.34
CA SER A 504 -4.90 -4.29 -27.07
C SER A 504 -3.85 -5.40 -27.13
N GLU A 505 -3.57 -5.96 -28.32
CA GLU A 505 -2.55 -7.00 -28.55
C GLU A 505 -1.12 -6.44 -28.57
N VAL A 506 -0.99 -5.12 -28.73
CA VAL A 506 0.28 -4.41 -28.76
C VAL A 506 0.42 -3.49 -27.55
N VAL A 507 1.65 -3.25 -27.12
CA VAL A 507 1.95 -2.43 -25.92
C VAL A 507 1.30 -1.05 -26.00
N LYS A 508 1.45 -0.33 -27.11
CA LYS A 508 0.85 1.00 -27.27
C LYS A 508 -0.68 0.98 -27.11
N GLY A 509 -1.34 -0.07 -27.59
CA GLY A 509 -2.79 -0.18 -27.60
C GLY A 509 -3.35 -0.59 -26.24
N SER A 510 -2.67 -1.47 -25.50
CA SER A 510 -3.10 -1.80 -24.13
C SER A 510 -3.09 -0.58 -23.19
N GLN A 511 -2.25 0.43 -23.49
CA GLN A 511 -2.18 1.67 -22.72
C GLN A 511 -3.24 2.71 -23.09
N LEU A 512 -4.07 2.44 -24.11
CA LEU A 512 -5.26 3.22 -24.43
C LEU A 512 -6.50 2.74 -23.67
N LEU A 513 -6.41 1.59 -22.98
CA LEU A 513 -7.44 1.14 -22.05
C LEU A 513 -7.29 1.86 -20.72
N GLN A 514 -8.41 2.31 -20.17
CA GLN A 514 -8.46 2.95 -18.85
C GLN A 514 -7.88 2.00 -17.78
N PRO A 515 -6.88 2.44 -17.00
CA PRO A 515 -6.42 1.68 -15.83
C PRO A 515 -7.50 1.69 -14.74
N LEU A 516 -7.81 0.51 -14.21
CA LEU A 516 -8.73 0.31 -13.08
C LEU A 516 -7.99 -0.08 -11.80
N PHE A 517 -6.69 0.18 -11.76
CA PHE A 517 -5.84 0.15 -10.57
C PHE A 517 -4.96 1.40 -10.63
N GLU A 518 -5.28 2.40 -9.81
CA GLU A 518 -4.67 3.73 -9.88
C GLU A 518 -4.34 4.28 -8.49
N PHE A 519 -3.23 5.03 -8.41
CA PHE A 519 -2.87 5.84 -7.24
C PHE A 519 -2.70 5.06 -5.93
N SER A 520 -2.27 3.79 -6.01
CA SER A 520 -2.02 2.94 -4.84
C SER A 520 -1.00 3.53 -3.85
N SER A 521 -0.99 3.04 -2.62
CA SER A 521 -0.03 3.46 -1.60
C SER A 521 1.33 2.72 -1.68
N ALA A 522 1.62 2.07 -2.80
CA ALA A 522 2.88 1.37 -3.04
C ALA A 522 4.08 2.33 -3.09
N CYS A 523 5.29 1.79 -2.87
CA CYS A 523 6.53 2.56 -2.93
C CYS A 523 6.73 3.26 -4.28
N PRO A 524 7.38 4.44 -4.34
CA PRO A 524 7.86 5.02 -5.59
C PRO A 524 8.70 3.99 -6.36
N GLY A 525 8.31 3.72 -7.61
CA GLY A 525 8.99 2.74 -8.47
C GLY A 525 8.70 1.27 -8.15
N CYS A 526 7.65 0.97 -7.37
CA CYS A 526 7.27 -0.41 -7.02
C CYS A 526 7.17 -1.33 -8.23
N GLY A 527 7.85 -2.48 -8.20
CA GLY A 527 7.86 -3.44 -9.29
C GLY A 527 6.60 -4.31 -9.41
N GLU A 528 5.72 -4.32 -8.40
CA GLU A 528 4.52 -5.17 -8.39
C GLU A 528 3.34 -4.52 -9.16
N THR A 529 3.06 -3.25 -8.85
CA THR A 529 1.86 -2.54 -9.30
C THR A 529 1.68 -2.37 -10.82
N PRO A 530 2.73 -2.25 -11.67
CA PRO A 530 2.53 -2.20 -13.13
C PRO A 530 1.82 -3.45 -13.68
N TYR A 531 2.05 -4.63 -13.09
CA TYR A 531 1.37 -5.87 -13.49
C TYR A 531 -0.12 -5.85 -13.12
N LEU A 532 -0.46 -5.36 -11.93
CA LEU A 532 -1.86 -5.21 -11.50
C LEU A 532 -2.60 -4.17 -12.33
N LYS A 533 -1.93 -3.06 -12.66
CA LYS A 533 -2.45 -2.05 -13.59
C LYS A 533 -2.76 -2.68 -14.94
N LEU A 534 -1.83 -3.44 -15.52
CA LEU A 534 -2.04 -4.10 -16.80
C LEU A 534 -3.22 -5.10 -16.76
N MET A 535 -3.30 -5.93 -15.72
CA MET A 535 -4.43 -6.85 -15.50
C MET A 535 -5.77 -6.09 -15.42
N SER A 536 -5.81 -4.98 -14.68
CA SER A 536 -7.00 -4.16 -14.55
C SER A 536 -7.43 -3.50 -15.87
N GLN A 537 -6.47 -3.09 -16.72
CA GLN A 537 -6.73 -2.54 -18.04
C GLN A 537 -7.34 -3.60 -18.96
N LEU A 538 -6.81 -4.82 -18.92
CA LEU A 538 -7.21 -5.90 -19.82
C LEU A 538 -8.50 -6.59 -19.38
N PHE A 539 -8.78 -6.72 -18.08
CA PHE A 539 -9.89 -7.58 -17.61
C PHE A 539 -10.70 -6.97 -16.47
N GLY A 540 -10.36 -5.77 -16.02
CA GLY A 540 -10.85 -5.21 -14.76
C GLY A 540 -12.35 -4.96 -14.71
N ASP A 541 -13.01 -4.77 -15.85
CA ASP A 541 -14.46 -4.58 -15.93
C ASP A 541 -15.27 -5.87 -15.67
N ARG A 542 -14.60 -7.02 -15.52
CA ARG A 542 -15.19 -8.33 -15.18
C ARG A 542 -14.30 -9.16 -14.24
N ALA A 543 -13.32 -8.55 -13.60
CA ALA A 543 -12.36 -9.23 -12.73
C ALA A 543 -12.92 -9.44 -11.32
N MET A 544 -12.70 -10.64 -10.77
CA MET A 544 -12.92 -10.96 -9.36
C MET A 544 -11.58 -11.35 -8.74
N ILE A 545 -11.12 -10.60 -7.75
CA ILE A 545 -9.78 -10.74 -7.19
C ILE A 545 -9.86 -11.27 -5.76
N GLY A 546 -9.31 -12.46 -5.55
CA GLY A 546 -8.84 -12.92 -4.25
C GLY A 546 -7.37 -12.54 -4.10
N ASN A 547 -7.03 -11.82 -3.02
CA ASN A 547 -5.68 -11.31 -2.81
C ASN A 547 -5.11 -11.85 -1.49
N ALA A 548 -3.92 -12.44 -1.55
CA ALA A 548 -3.22 -12.93 -0.37
C ALA A 548 -2.72 -11.77 0.47
N THR A 549 -2.63 -11.96 1.78
CA THR A 549 -2.05 -10.95 2.66
C THR A 549 -0.58 -10.72 2.32
N GLY A 550 -0.18 -9.46 2.11
CA GLY A 550 1.16 -9.10 1.69
C GLY A 550 1.24 -7.66 1.18
N CYS A 551 2.29 -7.30 0.44
CA CYS A 551 2.38 -5.96 -0.15
C CYS A 551 1.13 -5.61 -0.96
N SER A 552 0.67 -6.55 -1.79
CA SER A 552 -0.47 -6.37 -2.67
C SER A 552 -1.78 -6.13 -1.95
N SER A 553 -2.00 -6.71 -0.77
CA SER A 553 -3.17 -6.36 0.05
C SER A 553 -3.03 -5.02 0.76
N ILE A 554 -1.81 -4.66 1.21
CA ILE A 554 -1.57 -3.38 1.85
C ILE A 554 -1.78 -2.23 0.86
N TYR A 555 -1.09 -2.19 -0.28
CA TYR A 555 -1.32 -1.08 -1.21
C TYR A 555 -2.63 -1.22 -2.00
N GLY A 556 -3.22 -2.41 -2.04
CA GLY A 556 -4.42 -2.74 -2.81
C GLY A 556 -5.74 -2.56 -2.06
N GLY A 557 -5.73 -2.56 -0.72
CA GLY A 557 -6.95 -2.51 0.08
C GLY A 557 -6.79 -1.93 1.49
N ASN A 558 -5.66 -1.28 1.81
CA ASN A 558 -5.50 -0.66 3.10
C ASN A 558 -6.28 0.67 3.21
N LEU A 559 -7.32 0.63 4.02
CA LEU A 559 -8.22 1.76 4.30
C LEU A 559 -7.45 2.99 4.81
N PRO A 560 -7.91 4.22 4.49
CA PRO A 560 -9.27 4.54 4.06
C PRO A 560 -9.47 4.65 2.54
N THR A 561 -8.42 4.43 1.73
CA THR A 561 -8.48 4.55 0.27
C THR A 561 -8.10 3.25 -0.43
N THR A 562 -8.74 2.98 -1.57
CA THR A 562 -8.49 1.78 -2.38
C THR A 562 -8.18 2.18 -3.83
N PRO A 563 -7.18 1.56 -4.48
CA PRO A 563 -6.76 1.89 -5.86
C PRO A 563 -7.58 1.20 -6.95
N TYR A 564 -8.31 0.12 -6.62
CA TYR A 564 -9.16 -0.57 -7.59
C TYR A 564 -10.32 0.34 -7.96
N ALA A 565 -10.41 0.78 -9.21
CA ALA A 565 -11.38 1.77 -9.66
C ALA A 565 -12.49 1.15 -10.52
N GLN A 566 -13.47 1.98 -10.88
CA GLN A 566 -14.55 1.62 -11.79
C GLN A 566 -14.47 2.49 -13.05
N ASN A 567 -14.90 1.93 -14.18
CA ASN A 567 -15.08 2.69 -15.42
C ASN A 567 -16.36 3.56 -15.36
N LYS A 568 -16.62 4.35 -16.40
CA LYS A 568 -17.82 5.22 -16.49
C LYS A 568 -19.17 4.46 -16.42
N GLN A 569 -19.17 3.14 -16.60
CA GLN A 569 -20.35 2.28 -16.49
C GLN A 569 -20.52 1.67 -15.09
N GLY A 570 -19.67 2.05 -14.11
CA GLY A 570 -19.68 1.47 -12.76
C GLY A 570 -19.07 0.07 -12.67
N LYS A 571 -18.41 -0.42 -13.72
CA LYS A 571 -17.78 -1.75 -13.75
C LYS A 571 -16.31 -1.64 -13.37
N GLY A 572 -15.85 -2.50 -12.48
CA GLY A 572 -14.46 -2.58 -12.07
C GLY A 572 -14.18 -3.85 -11.26
N PRO A 573 -12.92 -4.07 -10.84
CA PRO A 573 -12.56 -5.28 -10.14
C PRO A 573 -13.28 -5.36 -8.79
N THR A 574 -13.89 -6.49 -8.48
CA THR A 574 -14.25 -6.81 -7.09
C THR A 574 -13.00 -7.32 -6.40
N TRP A 575 -12.64 -6.78 -5.24
CA TRP A 575 -11.40 -7.13 -4.55
C TRP A 575 -11.65 -7.58 -3.13
N ASN A 576 -11.00 -8.67 -2.72
CA ASN A 576 -11.14 -9.26 -1.39
C ASN A 576 -9.79 -9.79 -0.90
N ASN A 577 -9.52 -9.63 0.38
CA ASN A 577 -8.41 -10.29 1.08
C ASN A 577 -9.00 -11.14 2.20
N SER A 578 -8.88 -12.47 2.06
CA SER A 578 -9.25 -13.41 3.11
C SER A 578 -8.12 -13.47 4.15
N LEU A 579 -7.18 -14.41 4.02
CA LEU A 579 -6.03 -14.54 4.90
C LEU A 579 -4.71 -14.56 4.10
N PHE A 580 -3.61 -14.91 4.77
CA PHE A 580 -2.31 -15.03 4.12
C PHE A 580 -2.16 -16.39 3.43
N GLU A 581 -2.65 -17.42 4.07
CA GLU A 581 -2.47 -18.84 3.74
C GLU A 581 -3.46 -19.38 2.72
N ASP A 582 -4.68 -18.82 2.64
CA ASP A 582 -5.84 -19.45 1.99
C ASP A 582 -6.23 -18.82 0.63
N CYS A 583 -5.42 -17.90 0.11
CA CYS A 583 -5.82 -17.09 -1.05
C CYS A 583 -6.15 -17.94 -2.29
N ALA A 584 -5.46 -19.07 -2.49
CA ALA A 584 -5.73 -19.94 -3.62
C ALA A 584 -7.12 -20.57 -3.49
N GLU A 585 -7.39 -21.17 -2.34
CA GLU A 585 -8.65 -21.83 -1.97
C GLU A 585 -9.81 -20.84 -1.99
N PHE A 586 -9.57 -19.62 -1.52
CA PHE A 586 -10.54 -18.55 -1.53
C PHE A 586 -10.94 -18.15 -2.96
N GLY A 587 -9.96 -17.97 -3.86
CA GLY A 587 -10.24 -17.72 -5.27
C GLY A 587 -10.88 -18.91 -5.99
N LEU A 588 -10.52 -20.15 -5.63
CA LEU A 588 -11.22 -21.34 -6.10
C LEU A 588 -12.69 -21.33 -5.63
N GLY A 589 -12.97 -20.93 -4.39
CA GLY A 589 -14.32 -20.73 -3.88
C GLY A 589 -15.12 -19.71 -4.71
N MET A 590 -14.50 -18.59 -5.09
CA MET A 590 -15.12 -17.62 -6.01
C MET A 590 -15.46 -18.26 -7.36
N ARG A 591 -14.54 -19.04 -7.93
CA ARG A 591 -14.76 -19.73 -9.21
C ARG A 591 -15.92 -20.72 -9.13
N LEU A 592 -15.96 -21.56 -8.10
CA LEU A 592 -17.04 -22.52 -7.87
C LEU A 592 -18.40 -21.82 -7.71
N ALA A 593 -18.44 -20.69 -6.99
CA ALA A 593 -19.67 -19.92 -6.82
C ALA A 593 -20.17 -19.36 -8.17
N VAL A 594 -19.29 -18.79 -8.99
CA VAL A 594 -19.66 -18.27 -10.31
C VAL A 594 -20.08 -19.40 -11.26
N ASP A 595 -19.38 -20.54 -11.25
CA ASP A 595 -19.76 -21.72 -12.06
C ASP A 595 -21.18 -22.17 -11.72
N GLN A 596 -21.50 -22.29 -10.43
CA GLN A 596 -22.82 -22.72 -9.98
C GLN A 596 -23.92 -21.72 -10.34
N GLN A 597 -23.64 -20.42 -10.22
CA GLN A 597 -24.57 -19.37 -10.62
C GLN A 597 -24.81 -19.37 -12.13
N GLU A 598 -23.76 -19.54 -12.94
CA GLU A 598 -23.87 -19.64 -14.40
C GLU A 598 -24.68 -20.87 -14.80
N ALA A 599 -24.39 -22.05 -14.24
CA ALA A 599 -25.11 -23.28 -14.50
C ALA A 599 -26.61 -23.14 -14.20
N TYR A 600 -26.93 -22.55 -13.05
CA TYR A 600 -28.31 -22.28 -12.65
C TYR A 600 -29.00 -21.28 -13.58
N ALA A 601 -28.32 -20.19 -13.96
CA ALA A 601 -28.84 -19.22 -14.94
C ALA A 601 -29.12 -19.88 -16.29
N ARG A 602 -28.22 -20.74 -16.79
CA ARG A 602 -28.39 -21.48 -18.05
C ARG A 602 -29.59 -22.44 -17.98
N GLU A 603 -29.79 -23.13 -16.86
CA GLU A 603 -30.94 -24.01 -16.66
C GLU A 603 -32.26 -23.23 -16.71
N LEU A 604 -32.37 -22.16 -15.94
CA LEU A 604 -33.57 -21.30 -15.94
C LEU A 604 -33.82 -20.69 -17.32
N LEU A 605 -32.77 -20.25 -18.01
CA LEU A 605 -32.87 -19.68 -19.35
C LEU A 605 -33.45 -20.68 -20.36
N ARG A 606 -33.04 -21.96 -20.30
CA ARG A 606 -33.62 -23.03 -21.14
C ARG A 606 -35.08 -23.28 -20.80
N ARG A 607 -35.44 -23.35 -19.51
CA ARG A 607 -36.84 -23.56 -19.07
C ARG A 607 -37.77 -22.45 -19.53
N MET A 608 -37.25 -21.24 -19.66
CA MET A 608 -38.01 -20.05 -20.05
C MET A 608 -37.92 -19.72 -21.55
N SER A 609 -37.36 -20.58 -22.41
CA SER A 609 -37.11 -20.25 -23.82
C SER A 609 -38.37 -19.88 -24.60
N SER A 610 -39.49 -20.57 -24.33
CA SER A 610 -40.79 -20.32 -24.97
C SER A 610 -41.34 -18.91 -24.72
N VAL A 611 -40.98 -18.30 -23.60
CA VAL A 611 -41.42 -16.95 -23.21
C VAL A 611 -40.39 -15.89 -23.57
N LEU A 612 -39.10 -16.21 -23.46
CA LEU A 612 -38.00 -15.28 -23.71
C LEU A 612 -37.61 -15.18 -25.20
N GLY A 613 -38.00 -16.17 -26.00
CA GLY A 613 -37.67 -16.31 -27.42
C GLY A 613 -36.40 -17.14 -27.64
N ASP A 614 -36.53 -18.20 -28.44
CA ASP A 614 -35.47 -19.19 -28.65
C ASP A 614 -34.19 -18.60 -29.25
N ASP A 615 -34.29 -17.59 -30.11
CA ASP A 615 -33.11 -16.94 -30.71
C ASP A 615 -32.23 -16.23 -29.68
N LEU A 616 -32.85 -15.50 -28.75
CA LEU A 616 -32.11 -14.80 -27.69
C LEU A 616 -31.46 -15.81 -26.74
N VAL A 617 -32.20 -16.85 -26.35
CA VAL A 617 -31.71 -17.91 -25.48
C VAL A 617 -30.53 -18.64 -26.12
N ARG A 618 -30.68 -19.08 -27.37
CA ARG A 618 -29.61 -19.73 -28.13
C ARG A 618 -28.38 -18.84 -28.24
N ALA A 619 -28.56 -17.58 -28.63
CA ALA A 619 -27.46 -16.63 -28.75
C ALA A 619 -26.72 -16.44 -27.42
N ILE A 620 -27.41 -16.37 -26.29
CA ILE A 620 -26.77 -16.26 -24.97
C ILE A 620 -25.98 -17.53 -24.64
N LEU A 621 -26.56 -18.71 -24.87
CA LEU A 621 -25.97 -20.00 -24.49
C LEU A 621 -24.74 -20.39 -25.31
N GLU A 622 -24.72 -20.03 -26.60
CA GLU A 622 -23.66 -20.37 -27.56
C GLU A 622 -22.53 -19.32 -27.61
N SER A 623 -22.59 -18.28 -26.78
CA SER A 623 -21.60 -17.20 -26.75
C SER A 623 -20.24 -17.68 -26.24
N ARG A 624 -19.17 -17.48 -27.03
CA ARG A 624 -17.80 -17.92 -26.70
C ARG A 624 -17.09 -17.02 -25.69
N GLN A 625 -17.34 -15.70 -25.73
CA GLN A 625 -16.83 -14.72 -24.78
C GLN A 625 -15.29 -14.73 -24.65
N VAL A 626 -14.57 -14.76 -25.78
CA VAL A 626 -13.10 -14.88 -25.83
C VAL A 626 -12.40 -13.53 -25.86
N ASP A 627 -13.06 -12.50 -26.39
CA ASP A 627 -12.53 -11.15 -26.50
C ASP A 627 -13.52 -10.08 -26.02
N ASP A 628 -13.08 -8.82 -26.00
CA ASP A 628 -13.89 -7.69 -25.54
C ASP A 628 -15.14 -7.47 -26.41
N ALA A 629 -15.07 -7.72 -27.72
CA ALA A 629 -16.21 -7.54 -28.61
C ALA A 629 -17.31 -8.57 -28.34
N GLU A 630 -16.94 -9.83 -28.11
CA GLU A 630 -17.86 -10.90 -27.73
C GLU A 630 -18.45 -10.69 -26.34
N ILE A 631 -17.65 -10.19 -25.37
CA ILE A 631 -18.13 -9.83 -24.04
C ILE A 631 -19.16 -8.70 -24.10
N GLU A 632 -18.91 -7.64 -24.87
CA GLU A 632 -19.88 -6.56 -25.06
C GLU A 632 -21.15 -7.03 -25.78
N ALA A 633 -21.02 -7.91 -26.77
CA ALA A 633 -22.17 -8.52 -27.41
C ALA A 633 -23.00 -9.37 -26.42
N GLN A 634 -22.34 -10.13 -25.53
CA GLN A 634 -23.03 -10.88 -24.48
C GLN A 634 -23.72 -9.96 -23.48
N ARG A 635 -23.07 -8.87 -23.06
CA ARG A 635 -23.66 -7.85 -22.18
C ARG A 635 -24.94 -7.25 -22.78
N ALA A 636 -24.93 -6.95 -24.07
CA ALA A 636 -26.14 -6.46 -24.76
C ALA A 636 -27.27 -7.49 -24.76
N ARG A 637 -26.95 -8.78 -24.97
CA ARG A 637 -27.93 -9.88 -24.89
C ARG A 637 -28.50 -10.02 -23.47
N VAL A 638 -27.64 -9.98 -22.44
CA VAL A 638 -28.05 -10.08 -21.03
C VAL A 638 -28.86 -8.86 -20.60
N ALA A 639 -28.55 -7.65 -21.08
CA ALA A 639 -29.36 -6.47 -20.85
C ALA A 639 -30.76 -6.60 -21.47
N THR A 640 -30.83 -7.14 -22.70
CA THR A 640 -32.12 -7.43 -23.38
C THR A 640 -32.92 -8.49 -22.60
N LEU A 641 -32.24 -9.53 -22.10
CA LEU A 641 -32.84 -10.53 -21.22
C LEU A 641 -33.42 -9.88 -19.96
N GLY A 642 -32.66 -9.01 -19.28
CA GLY A 642 -33.13 -8.30 -18.08
C GLY A 642 -34.37 -7.45 -18.33
N GLN A 643 -34.45 -6.77 -19.48
CA GLN A 643 -35.66 -6.02 -19.88
C GLN A 643 -36.88 -6.91 -20.05
N LYS A 644 -36.72 -8.11 -20.65
CA LYS A 644 -37.82 -9.08 -20.79
C LYS A 644 -38.23 -9.67 -19.44
N LEU A 645 -37.27 -10.03 -18.59
CA LEU A 645 -37.56 -10.60 -17.26
C LEU A 645 -38.31 -9.62 -16.36
N ALA A 646 -38.00 -8.32 -16.45
CA ALA A 646 -38.70 -7.29 -15.68
C ALA A 646 -40.19 -7.14 -16.04
N GLN A 647 -40.65 -7.72 -17.15
CA GLN A 647 -42.06 -7.74 -17.57
C GLN A 647 -42.79 -9.02 -17.14
N LEU A 648 -42.11 -9.94 -16.44
CA LEU A 648 -42.63 -11.25 -16.05
C LEU A 648 -42.69 -11.37 -14.52
N ASP A 649 -43.84 -11.79 -14.00
CA ASP A 649 -44.06 -11.95 -12.55
C ASP A 649 -43.85 -13.38 -12.04
N SER A 650 -43.33 -14.30 -12.86
CA SER A 650 -43.10 -15.67 -12.43
C SER A 650 -41.93 -15.77 -11.44
N ILE A 651 -41.93 -16.84 -10.63
CA ILE A 651 -40.85 -17.11 -9.70
C ILE A 651 -39.54 -17.34 -10.46
N GLU A 652 -39.60 -18.06 -11.58
CA GLU A 652 -38.48 -18.34 -12.46
C GLU A 652 -37.88 -17.06 -13.05
N ALA A 653 -38.71 -16.09 -13.43
CA ALA A 653 -38.24 -14.80 -13.94
C ALA A 653 -37.43 -14.03 -12.89
N ARG A 654 -37.95 -13.97 -11.64
CA ARG A 654 -37.25 -13.34 -10.51
C ARG A 654 -35.95 -14.05 -10.15
N LEU A 655 -35.96 -15.38 -10.15
CA LEU A 655 -34.76 -16.19 -9.90
C LEU A 655 -33.70 -15.97 -10.98
N LEU A 656 -34.09 -16.04 -12.26
CA LEU A 656 -33.18 -15.82 -13.38
C LEU A 656 -32.64 -14.38 -13.36
N GLN A 657 -33.47 -13.39 -13.04
CA GLN A 657 -33.03 -12.00 -12.92
C GLN A 657 -31.93 -11.84 -11.85
N GLY A 658 -32.02 -12.55 -10.73
CA GLY A 658 -31.01 -12.53 -9.67
C GLY A 658 -29.66 -13.12 -10.07
N VAL A 659 -29.61 -13.98 -11.09
CA VAL A 659 -28.38 -14.67 -11.53
C VAL A 659 -27.99 -14.42 -12.99
N ALA A 660 -28.74 -13.60 -13.73
CA ALA A 660 -28.52 -13.36 -15.16
C ALA A 660 -27.12 -12.81 -15.47
N ASP A 661 -26.56 -12.03 -14.54
CA ASP A 661 -25.21 -11.47 -14.61
C ASP A 661 -24.10 -12.53 -14.63
N ALA A 662 -24.38 -13.76 -14.17
CA ALA A 662 -23.44 -14.88 -14.25
C ALA A 662 -23.30 -15.44 -15.68
N LEU A 663 -24.19 -15.08 -16.62
CA LEU A 663 -24.08 -15.42 -18.04
C LEU A 663 -22.98 -14.62 -18.76
N ILE A 664 -22.44 -13.58 -18.11
CA ILE A 664 -21.25 -12.84 -18.55
C ILE A 664 -20.03 -13.46 -17.87
N ARG A 665 -19.06 -13.94 -18.65
CA ARG A 665 -17.86 -14.60 -18.13
C ARG A 665 -17.12 -13.70 -17.13
N ARG A 666 -16.97 -14.16 -15.90
CA ARG A 666 -16.10 -13.53 -14.88
C ARG A 666 -14.67 -14.02 -15.01
N SER A 667 -13.72 -13.12 -14.84
CA SER A 667 -12.29 -13.41 -14.82
C SER A 667 -11.82 -13.51 -13.37
N VAL A 668 -11.61 -14.72 -12.85
CA VAL A 668 -11.18 -14.93 -11.46
C VAL A 668 -9.66 -14.84 -11.38
N TRP A 669 -9.16 -13.94 -10.54
CA TRP A 669 -7.74 -13.68 -10.33
C TRP A 669 -7.35 -13.95 -8.87
N ILE A 670 -6.29 -14.74 -8.69
CA ILE A 670 -5.69 -15.05 -7.40
C ILE A 670 -4.33 -14.33 -7.36
N VAL A 671 -4.22 -13.29 -6.56
CA VAL A 671 -3.05 -12.40 -6.53
C VAL A 671 -2.31 -12.57 -5.21
N GLY A 672 -0.99 -12.70 -5.26
CA GLY A 672 -0.19 -12.71 -4.04
C GLY A 672 1.31 -12.59 -4.29
N GLY A 673 2.06 -12.33 -3.22
CA GLY A 673 3.52 -12.27 -3.28
C GLY A 673 4.16 -13.65 -3.20
N ASP A 674 5.49 -13.70 -3.33
CA ASP A 674 6.25 -14.95 -3.27
C ASP A 674 6.15 -15.67 -1.92
N GLY A 675 6.03 -14.94 -0.81
CA GLY A 675 5.87 -15.58 0.50
C GLY A 675 4.58 -16.37 0.66
N TRP A 676 3.51 -15.97 0.00
CA TRP A 676 2.30 -16.78 -0.06
C TRP A 676 2.51 -18.00 -0.97
N ALA A 677 2.84 -17.76 -2.24
CA ALA A 677 2.84 -18.80 -3.26
C ALA A 677 3.92 -19.89 -3.05
N TYR A 678 5.08 -19.51 -2.54
CA TYR A 678 6.19 -20.44 -2.36
C TYR A 678 6.16 -21.12 -1.00
N ASP A 679 5.63 -20.45 0.03
CA ASP A 679 5.68 -20.91 1.42
C ASP A 679 4.31 -21.27 2.01
N ILE A 680 3.64 -20.32 2.68
CA ILE A 680 2.53 -20.63 3.58
C ILE A 680 1.29 -21.11 2.83
N GLY A 681 1.01 -20.54 1.65
CA GLY A 681 -0.14 -20.91 0.82
C GLY A 681 0.21 -21.88 -0.30
N PHE A 682 1.43 -22.46 -0.31
CA PHE A 682 1.83 -23.35 -1.39
C PHE A 682 0.97 -24.62 -1.47
N GLY A 683 0.58 -25.20 -0.32
CA GLY A 683 -0.26 -26.41 -0.32
C GLY A 683 -1.64 -26.16 -0.94
N GLY A 684 -2.26 -25.02 -0.61
CA GLY A 684 -3.50 -24.57 -1.24
C GLY A 684 -3.34 -24.24 -2.71
N LEU A 685 -2.26 -23.52 -3.06
CA LEU A 685 -1.92 -23.19 -4.44
C LEU A 685 -1.77 -24.45 -5.29
N ASP A 686 -0.99 -25.43 -4.83
CA ASP A 686 -0.78 -26.71 -5.51
C ASP A 686 -2.10 -27.44 -5.77
N HIS A 687 -3.02 -27.46 -4.80
CA HIS A 687 -4.35 -28.03 -4.96
C HIS A 687 -5.17 -27.31 -6.05
N VAL A 688 -5.09 -25.98 -6.12
CA VAL A 688 -5.79 -25.19 -7.16
C VAL A 688 -5.16 -25.41 -8.54
N LEU A 689 -3.84 -25.51 -8.62
CA LEU A 689 -3.13 -25.87 -9.86
C LEU A 689 -3.63 -27.22 -10.38
N ALA A 690 -3.73 -28.23 -9.52
CA ALA A 690 -4.21 -29.56 -9.87
C ALA A 690 -5.70 -29.62 -10.27
N SER A 691 -6.52 -28.66 -9.82
CA SER A 691 -7.98 -28.68 -10.05
C SER A 691 -8.41 -28.51 -11.50
N GLY A 692 -7.56 -27.89 -12.33
CA GLY A 692 -7.86 -27.55 -13.73
C GLY A 692 -9.02 -26.56 -13.93
N ARG A 693 -9.43 -25.82 -12.90
CA ARG A 693 -10.52 -24.82 -12.96
C ARG A 693 -10.04 -23.52 -13.63
N ASP A 694 -10.94 -22.81 -14.31
CA ASP A 694 -10.68 -21.53 -15.01
C ASP A 694 -10.39 -20.38 -14.01
N VAL A 695 -9.16 -20.34 -13.50
CA VAL A 695 -8.64 -19.29 -12.60
C VAL A 695 -7.26 -18.83 -13.04
N ASN A 696 -6.97 -17.55 -12.81
CA ASN A 696 -5.70 -16.91 -13.14
C ASN A 696 -4.93 -16.57 -11.88
N ILE A 697 -3.77 -17.18 -11.67
CA ILE A 697 -2.90 -16.91 -10.53
C ILE A 697 -1.79 -15.96 -10.96
N LEU A 698 -1.64 -14.84 -10.25
CA LEU A 698 -0.56 -13.87 -10.45
C LEU A 698 0.31 -13.78 -9.19
N VAL A 699 1.51 -14.35 -9.29
CA VAL A 699 2.55 -14.27 -8.26
C VAL A 699 3.46 -13.09 -8.53
N LEU A 700 3.44 -12.11 -7.63
CA LEU A 700 4.30 -10.93 -7.65
C LEU A 700 5.59 -11.25 -6.90
N ASP A 701 6.57 -11.81 -7.62
CA ASP A 701 7.75 -12.40 -7.02
C ASP A 701 8.82 -11.36 -6.71
N THR A 702 8.88 -10.95 -5.44
CA THR A 702 9.91 -10.06 -4.90
C THR A 702 11.06 -10.83 -4.26
N GLU A 703 10.97 -12.15 -4.20
CA GLU A 703 11.96 -13.06 -3.65
C GLU A 703 12.29 -12.84 -2.17
N VAL A 704 11.44 -12.13 -1.43
CA VAL A 704 11.50 -11.88 0.01
C VAL A 704 10.11 -11.55 0.53
N TYR A 705 9.89 -11.67 1.84
CA TYR A 705 8.65 -11.16 2.43
C TYR A 705 8.73 -9.64 2.57
N SER A 706 8.44 -8.96 1.47
CA SER A 706 8.61 -7.51 1.32
C SER A 706 7.80 -6.70 2.34
N ASN A 707 6.61 -7.18 2.74
CA ASN A 707 5.76 -6.45 3.69
C ASN A 707 6.30 -6.44 5.12
N THR A 708 6.74 -7.59 5.62
CA THR A 708 7.18 -7.77 7.01
C THR A 708 8.64 -7.37 7.24
N GLY A 709 9.25 -6.70 6.26
CA GLY A 709 10.60 -6.13 6.36
C GLY A 709 11.71 -7.03 5.83
N GLY A 710 11.44 -7.85 4.80
CA GLY A 710 12.47 -8.55 4.02
C GLY A 710 12.99 -9.83 4.65
N GLN A 711 12.08 -10.72 5.11
CA GLN A 711 12.42 -12.08 5.50
C GLN A 711 12.71 -12.95 4.28
N ALA A 712 13.59 -13.94 4.45
CA ALA A 712 13.84 -14.95 3.44
C ALA A 712 12.57 -15.80 3.19
N SER A 713 12.29 -16.10 1.93
CA SER A 713 11.28 -17.02 1.44
C SER A 713 11.93 -18.21 0.73
N LYS A 714 11.16 -19.24 0.36
CA LYS A 714 11.67 -20.27 -0.58
C LYS A 714 11.92 -19.70 -1.99
N SER A 715 11.38 -18.52 -2.29
CA SER A 715 11.67 -17.77 -3.52
C SER A 715 12.99 -16.99 -3.45
N THR A 716 13.52 -16.71 -2.24
CA THR A 716 14.82 -16.05 -2.08
C THR A 716 15.93 -16.84 -2.80
N PRO A 717 16.73 -16.19 -3.66
CA PRO A 717 17.81 -16.84 -4.40
C PRO A 717 19.00 -17.18 -3.49
N ARG A 718 19.86 -18.08 -3.96
CA ARG A 718 21.15 -18.32 -3.31
C ARG A 718 21.96 -17.02 -3.23
N ALA A 719 22.78 -16.88 -2.18
CA ALA A 719 23.65 -15.74 -1.88
C ALA A 719 22.94 -14.45 -1.43
N ALA A 720 21.62 -14.31 -1.62
CA ALA A 720 20.92 -13.12 -1.17
C ALA A 720 20.83 -13.09 0.35
N VAL A 721 21.07 -11.90 0.93
CA VAL A 721 20.89 -11.62 2.34
C VAL A 721 19.47 -11.13 2.60
N ALA A 722 18.83 -11.76 3.57
CA ALA A 722 17.52 -11.38 4.09
C ALA A 722 17.45 -11.73 5.59
N LYS A 723 16.40 -11.30 6.30
CA LYS A 723 16.18 -11.80 7.68
C LYS A 723 16.01 -13.32 7.65
N PHE A 724 16.62 -14.02 8.61
CA PHE A 724 16.76 -15.48 8.63
C PHE A 724 17.72 -16.08 7.57
N ALA A 725 18.40 -15.24 6.78
CA ALA A 725 19.45 -15.62 5.83
C ALA A 725 20.60 -14.58 5.83
N SER A 726 21.05 -14.18 7.03
CA SER A 726 22.05 -13.09 7.20
C SER A 726 23.41 -13.40 6.57
N GLY A 727 23.81 -14.67 6.52
CA GLY A 727 25.04 -15.13 5.86
C GLY A 727 24.91 -15.36 4.35
N GLY A 728 23.81 -14.90 3.75
CA GLY A 728 23.40 -15.26 2.39
C GLY A 728 22.68 -16.61 2.38
N LYS A 729 21.56 -16.72 1.65
CA LYS A 729 20.81 -17.98 1.57
C LYS A 729 21.67 -19.07 0.93
N ALA A 730 21.78 -20.20 1.62
CA ALA A 730 22.67 -21.29 1.26
C ALA A 730 22.11 -22.25 0.21
N VAL A 731 20.81 -22.18 -0.11
CA VAL A 731 20.13 -23.08 -1.06
C VAL A 731 19.52 -22.28 -2.21
N GLY A 732 19.37 -22.93 -3.38
CA GLY A 732 18.75 -22.35 -4.56
C GLY A 732 17.29 -21.92 -4.34
N LYS A 733 16.78 -21.15 -5.30
CA LYS A 733 15.36 -20.75 -5.37
C LYS A 733 14.50 -21.98 -5.68
N LYS A 734 13.37 -22.15 -5.00
CA LYS A 734 12.36 -23.16 -5.35
C LYS A 734 11.81 -22.85 -6.74
N ASP A 735 11.73 -23.84 -7.63
CA ASP A 735 11.21 -23.64 -8.99
C ASP A 735 9.70 -23.93 -9.07
N LEU A 736 8.89 -22.96 -8.60
CA LEU A 736 7.43 -23.07 -8.61
C LEU A 736 6.86 -23.27 -10.02
N GLY A 737 7.44 -22.59 -11.01
CA GLY A 737 6.93 -22.66 -12.37
C GLY A 737 7.12 -24.05 -12.98
N MET A 738 8.26 -24.71 -12.74
CA MET A 738 8.44 -26.09 -13.22
C MET A 738 7.60 -27.11 -12.46
N MET A 739 7.36 -26.90 -11.16
CA MET A 739 6.41 -27.73 -10.42
C MET A 739 5.00 -27.66 -11.04
N ALA A 740 4.57 -26.46 -11.47
CA ALA A 740 3.29 -26.29 -12.13
C ALA A 740 3.25 -26.89 -13.55
N VAL A 741 4.34 -26.81 -14.33
CA VAL A 741 4.44 -27.43 -15.66
C VAL A 741 4.34 -28.95 -15.62
N ASP A 742 4.73 -29.57 -14.50
CA ASP A 742 4.68 -31.02 -14.33
C ASP A 742 3.25 -31.59 -14.44
N TYR A 743 2.23 -30.85 -13.96
CA TYR A 743 0.82 -31.21 -14.12
C TYR A 743 0.39 -31.34 -15.60
N GLY A 744 1.04 -30.59 -16.50
CA GLY A 744 0.80 -30.62 -17.94
C GLY A 744 -0.47 -29.88 -18.42
N ASN A 745 -1.48 -29.71 -17.56
CA ASN A 745 -2.73 -28.99 -17.87
C ASN A 745 -2.82 -27.59 -17.23
N VAL A 746 -1.69 -27.04 -16.78
CA VAL A 746 -1.61 -25.69 -16.21
C VAL A 746 -0.89 -24.78 -17.19
N TYR A 747 -1.48 -23.64 -17.55
CA TYR A 747 -0.73 -22.60 -18.29
C TYR A 747 0.28 -21.96 -17.34
N VAL A 748 1.56 -21.87 -17.72
CA VAL A 748 2.60 -21.27 -16.87
C VAL A 748 3.39 -20.24 -17.65
N ALA A 749 3.62 -19.05 -17.09
CA ALA A 749 4.56 -18.10 -17.67
C ALA A 749 5.38 -17.37 -16.60
N THR A 750 6.68 -17.20 -16.88
CA THR A 750 7.52 -16.24 -16.17
C THR A 750 7.61 -14.96 -16.98
N VAL A 751 7.36 -13.83 -16.33
CA VAL A 751 7.31 -12.51 -16.98
C VAL A 751 8.19 -11.49 -16.27
N ALA A 752 8.71 -10.55 -17.06
CA ALA A 752 9.42 -9.37 -16.55
C ALA A 752 9.13 -8.19 -17.49
N MET A 753 8.22 -7.31 -17.07
CA MET A 753 7.69 -6.22 -17.89
C MET A 753 8.77 -5.28 -18.41
N GLY A 754 9.77 -4.97 -17.57
CA GLY A 754 10.87 -4.09 -17.93
C GLY A 754 11.73 -4.66 -19.05
N ALA A 755 11.80 -5.99 -19.16
CA ALA A 755 12.65 -6.65 -20.14
C ALA A 755 11.97 -7.01 -21.44
N ASN A 756 10.75 -7.53 -21.39
CA ASN A 756 9.97 -7.82 -22.57
C ASN A 756 8.48 -7.50 -22.34
N PRO A 757 8.08 -6.23 -22.57
CA PRO A 757 6.70 -5.80 -22.33
C PRO A 757 5.71 -6.50 -23.27
N LEU A 758 6.13 -6.89 -24.48
CA LEU A 758 5.29 -7.62 -25.42
C LEU A 758 5.05 -9.07 -24.95
N GLN A 759 6.10 -9.76 -24.48
CA GLN A 759 5.95 -11.11 -23.90
C GLN A 759 5.08 -11.09 -22.65
N THR A 760 5.22 -10.07 -21.81
CA THR A 760 4.36 -9.90 -20.62
C THR A 760 2.90 -9.73 -21.05
N LEU A 761 2.60 -8.84 -21.99
CA LEU A 761 1.25 -8.65 -22.52
C LEU A 761 0.67 -9.94 -23.11
N LYS A 762 1.48 -10.66 -23.90
CA LYS A 762 1.10 -11.94 -24.50
C LYS A 762 0.75 -12.98 -23.43
N ALA A 763 1.58 -13.13 -22.40
CA ALA A 763 1.35 -14.08 -21.32
C ALA A 763 0.05 -13.80 -20.54
N PHE A 764 -0.25 -12.54 -20.24
CA PHE A 764 -1.52 -12.17 -19.57
C PHE A 764 -2.75 -12.53 -20.40
N ARG A 765 -2.70 -12.29 -21.72
CA ARG A 765 -3.81 -12.62 -22.62
C ARG A 765 -3.96 -14.13 -22.82
N GLU A 766 -2.84 -14.84 -22.99
CA GLU A 766 -2.87 -16.29 -23.13
C GLU A 766 -3.41 -16.97 -21.88
N ALA A 767 -2.93 -16.59 -20.69
CA ALA A 767 -3.41 -17.06 -19.40
C ALA A 767 -4.92 -16.86 -19.24
N GLU A 768 -5.43 -15.65 -19.49
CA GLU A 768 -6.86 -15.36 -19.30
C GLU A 768 -7.75 -16.06 -20.34
N SER A 769 -7.24 -16.29 -21.55
CA SER A 769 -7.95 -17.02 -22.58
C SER A 769 -7.97 -18.54 -22.35
N TYR A 770 -7.08 -19.06 -21.52
CA TYR A 770 -6.99 -20.49 -21.23
C TYR A 770 -8.15 -20.93 -20.34
N ARG A 771 -8.86 -21.99 -20.74
CA ARG A 771 -10.02 -22.52 -20.01
C ARG A 771 -9.61 -23.58 -18.98
N GLY A 772 -8.71 -23.17 -18.10
CA GLY A 772 -8.13 -24.01 -17.05
C GLY A 772 -7.29 -23.15 -16.11
N THR A 773 -6.46 -23.78 -15.28
CA THR A 773 -5.66 -23.04 -14.31
C THR A 773 -4.45 -22.39 -15.00
N SER A 774 -4.25 -21.10 -14.74
CA SER A 774 -3.11 -20.32 -15.24
C SER A 774 -2.25 -19.79 -14.10
N LEU A 775 -0.92 -19.84 -14.26
CA LEU A 775 0.07 -19.33 -13.31
C LEU A 775 1.03 -18.36 -14.01
N LEU A 776 0.99 -17.10 -13.59
CA LEU A 776 1.90 -16.05 -13.99
C LEU A 776 2.85 -15.72 -12.84
N ILE A 777 4.16 -15.86 -13.05
CA ILE A 777 5.18 -15.49 -12.06
C ILE A 777 5.92 -14.24 -12.58
N ALA A 778 5.66 -13.11 -11.95
CA ALA A 778 6.13 -11.80 -12.38
C ALA A 778 7.30 -11.32 -11.53
N TYR A 779 8.47 -11.13 -12.14
CA TYR A 779 9.62 -10.55 -11.45
C TYR A 779 9.29 -9.12 -11.01
N SER A 780 9.30 -8.90 -9.70
CA SER A 780 8.84 -7.68 -9.07
C SER A 780 9.97 -7.07 -8.24
N THR A 781 10.60 -6.03 -8.77
CA THR A 781 11.65 -5.29 -8.06
C THR A 781 11.12 -4.63 -6.79
N CYS A 782 11.92 -4.65 -5.72
CA CYS A 782 11.54 -4.14 -4.41
C CYS A 782 12.67 -3.32 -3.78
N ILE A 783 12.31 -2.36 -2.92
CA ILE A 783 13.27 -1.63 -2.08
C ILE A 783 14.14 -2.56 -1.22
N ALA A 784 13.64 -3.76 -0.89
CA ALA A 784 14.37 -4.78 -0.15
C ALA A 784 15.56 -5.37 -0.92
N HIS A 785 15.59 -5.20 -2.26
CA HIS A 785 16.76 -5.57 -3.07
C HIS A 785 17.92 -4.59 -2.85
N GLY A 786 17.63 -3.37 -2.40
CA GLY A 786 18.63 -2.33 -2.21
C GLY A 786 19.16 -1.79 -3.52
N ILE A 787 18.26 -1.55 -4.48
CA ILE A 787 18.53 -0.93 -5.79
C ILE A 787 17.98 0.50 -5.84
N ASP A 788 18.42 1.27 -6.83
CA ASP A 788 17.74 2.52 -7.19
C ASP A 788 16.42 2.18 -7.90
N MET A 789 15.30 2.47 -7.25
CA MET A 789 13.98 2.15 -7.79
C MET A 789 13.61 2.95 -9.05
N SER A 790 14.32 4.04 -9.36
CA SER A 790 14.10 4.81 -10.58
C SER A 790 14.53 4.05 -11.85
N THR A 791 15.43 3.09 -11.71
CA THR A 791 15.94 2.24 -12.82
C THR A 791 15.38 0.82 -12.79
N SER A 792 14.29 0.59 -12.03
CA SER A 792 13.72 -0.73 -11.78
C SER A 792 13.45 -1.55 -13.04
N MET A 793 12.93 -0.93 -14.10
CA MET A 793 12.63 -1.61 -15.37
C MET A 793 13.89 -2.01 -16.15
N ASN A 794 14.93 -1.18 -16.12
CA ASN A 794 16.22 -1.54 -16.69
C ASN A 794 16.90 -2.64 -15.88
N HIS A 795 16.76 -2.64 -14.55
CA HIS A 795 17.23 -3.73 -13.69
C HIS A 795 16.58 -5.08 -14.05
N GLN A 796 15.29 -5.11 -14.40
CA GLN A 796 14.64 -6.32 -14.91
C GLN A 796 15.27 -6.84 -16.21
N LYS A 797 15.72 -5.96 -17.12
CA LYS A 797 16.46 -6.38 -18.33
C LYS A 797 17.75 -7.10 -17.96
N GLU A 798 18.50 -6.55 -17.01
CA GLU A 798 19.77 -7.13 -16.55
C GLU A 798 19.60 -8.48 -15.85
N ALA A 799 18.50 -8.65 -15.11
CA ALA A 799 18.12 -9.93 -14.52
C ALA A 799 17.95 -11.03 -15.61
N ILE A 800 17.44 -10.68 -16.78
CA ILE A 800 17.28 -11.62 -17.89
C ILE A 800 18.59 -11.85 -18.64
N THR A 801 19.35 -10.80 -18.94
CA THR A 801 20.62 -10.97 -19.66
C THR A 801 21.65 -11.77 -18.87
N SER A 802 21.53 -11.81 -17.53
CA SER A 802 22.34 -12.66 -16.66
C SER A 802 21.86 -14.11 -16.52
N GLY A 803 20.69 -14.46 -17.07
CA GLY A 803 20.03 -15.76 -16.88
C GLY A 803 19.40 -15.95 -15.50
N TYR A 804 19.49 -14.93 -14.63
CA TYR A 804 18.93 -14.96 -13.29
C TYR A 804 17.41 -15.17 -13.29
N TRP A 805 16.72 -14.59 -14.27
CA TRP A 805 15.28 -14.71 -14.46
C TRP A 805 14.94 -15.09 -15.91
N PRO A 806 14.92 -16.37 -16.30
CA PRO A 806 14.53 -16.77 -17.66
C PRO A 806 13.04 -16.45 -17.91
N LEU A 807 12.73 -16.02 -19.14
CA LEU A 807 11.35 -15.81 -19.60
C LEU A 807 10.90 -17.02 -20.40
N TYR A 808 9.78 -17.62 -20.03
CA TYR A 808 9.16 -18.69 -20.79
C TYR A 808 7.64 -18.68 -20.66
N ARG A 809 6.99 -19.42 -21.55
CA ARG A 809 5.56 -19.76 -21.49
C ARG A 809 5.39 -21.24 -21.76
N TYR A 810 4.53 -21.89 -20.99
CA TYR A 810 4.05 -23.24 -21.21
C TYR A 810 2.54 -23.15 -21.47
N ASP A 811 2.12 -23.48 -22.69
CA ASP A 811 0.71 -23.47 -23.09
C ASP A 811 0.21 -24.89 -23.35
N PRO A 812 -0.60 -25.48 -22.44
CA PRO A 812 -1.15 -26.82 -22.61
C PRO A 812 -1.88 -27.04 -23.92
N ARG A 813 -2.46 -25.98 -24.52
CA ARG A 813 -3.22 -26.08 -25.77
C ARG A 813 -2.38 -26.58 -26.93
N ALA A 814 -1.09 -26.24 -26.97
CA ALA A 814 -0.18 -26.73 -27.99
C ALA A 814 0.09 -28.24 -27.85
N ALA A 815 -0.06 -28.82 -26.65
CA ALA A 815 0.09 -30.25 -26.43
C ALA A 815 -1.15 -31.07 -26.87
N TYR A 816 -2.28 -30.43 -27.20
CA TYR A 816 -3.48 -31.14 -27.67
C TYR A 816 -3.26 -31.80 -29.03
N ASP A 817 -2.47 -31.14 -29.89
CA ASP A 817 -2.16 -31.62 -31.25
C ASP A 817 -0.77 -32.29 -31.33
N GLY A 818 -0.19 -32.69 -30.19
CA GLY A 818 1.12 -33.36 -30.16
C GLY A 818 2.33 -32.46 -30.41
N SER A 819 2.22 -31.15 -30.14
CA SER A 819 3.30 -30.18 -30.36
C SER A 819 4.13 -29.90 -29.10
N LYS A 820 4.98 -28.86 -29.16
CA LYS A 820 5.88 -28.39 -28.09
C LYS A 820 5.21 -27.28 -27.28
N PRO A 821 4.64 -27.55 -26.10
CA PRO A 821 3.96 -26.55 -25.29
C PRO A 821 4.89 -25.56 -24.61
N PHE A 822 6.17 -25.90 -24.40
CA PHE A 822 7.14 -25.05 -23.71
C PHE A 822 7.90 -24.15 -24.68
N HIS A 823 7.82 -22.84 -24.47
CA HIS A 823 8.50 -21.82 -25.24
C HIS A 823 9.44 -21.02 -24.35
N LEU A 824 10.75 -21.16 -24.56
CA LEU A 824 11.77 -20.32 -23.91
C LEU A 824 11.87 -18.99 -24.67
N ASP A 825 11.27 -17.94 -24.13
CA ASP A 825 11.18 -16.61 -24.76
C ASP A 825 12.43 -15.74 -24.52
N SER A 826 13.22 -16.03 -23.48
CA SER A 826 14.50 -15.37 -23.23
C SER A 826 15.61 -15.92 -24.13
N ARG A 827 16.59 -15.08 -24.47
CA ARG A 827 17.82 -15.50 -25.15
C ARG A 827 18.86 -16.01 -24.15
N LYS A 828 19.83 -16.78 -24.65
CA LYS A 828 20.96 -17.28 -23.85
C LYS A 828 21.63 -16.17 -23.03
N PRO A 829 21.99 -16.42 -21.75
CA PRO A 829 22.62 -15.43 -20.90
C PRO A 829 23.91 -14.88 -21.54
N THR A 830 24.06 -13.56 -21.51
CA THR A 830 25.22 -12.84 -22.07
C THR A 830 26.06 -12.15 -20.99
N THR A 831 25.55 -12.06 -19.76
CA THR A 831 26.19 -11.40 -18.62
C THR A 831 26.39 -12.39 -17.49
N LYS A 832 27.45 -12.25 -16.69
CA LYS A 832 27.65 -13.10 -15.50
C LYS A 832 26.71 -12.67 -14.38
N PHE A 833 26.17 -13.63 -13.62
CA PHE A 833 25.28 -13.35 -12.50
C PHE A 833 25.90 -12.43 -11.46
N LYS A 834 27.20 -12.61 -11.16
CA LYS A 834 27.94 -11.77 -10.20
C LYS A 834 27.87 -10.28 -10.52
N GLU A 835 27.91 -9.91 -11.80
CA GLU A 835 27.87 -8.51 -12.26
C GLU A 835 26.49 -7.89 -12.00
N PHE A 836 25.41 -8.67 -12.16
CA PHE A 836 24.05 -8.26 -11.81
C PHE A 836 23.88 -8.20 -10.28
N ALA A 837 24.24 -9.28 -9.58
CA ALA A 837 24.03 -9.44 -8.14
C ALA A 837 24.68 -8.31 -7.32
N LEU A 838 25.92 -7.92 -7.66
CA LEU A 838 26.66 -6.90 -6.91
C LEU A 838 26.10 -5.47 -7.06
N LYS A 839 25.16 -5.24 -7.99
CA LYS A 839 24.40 -3.98 -8.08
C LYS A 839 23.30 -3.88 -7.01
N GLU A 840 22.91 -5.00 -6.42
CA GLU A 840 21.88 -5.02 -5.39
C GLU A 840 22.49 -5.04 -3.98
N GLY A 841 21.97 -4.18 -3.10
CA GLY A 841 22.39 -4.13 -1.70
C GLY A 841 22.30 -5.48 -0.99
N ARG A 842 21.32 -6.32 -1.32
CA ARG A 842 21.11 -7.65 -0.71
C ARG A 842 22.22 -8.67 -1.00
N TYR A 843 23.07 -8.46 -2.00
CA TYR A 843 24.28 -9.26 -2.22
C TYR A 843 25.55 -8.50 -1.82
N ALA A 844 25.62 -7.21 -2.16
CA ALA A 844 26.79 -6.37 -1.90
C ALA A 844 27.10 -6.23 -0.40
N MET A 845 26.11 -6.37 0.49
CA MET A 845 26.36 -6.37 1.93
C MET A 845 27.14 -7.61 2.40
N LEU A 846 26.84 -8.79 1.85
CA LEU A 846 27.58 -10.01 2.19
C LEU A 846 29.01 -9.93 1.65
N ALA A 847 29.19 -9.46 0.42
CA ALA A 847 30.50 -9.27 -0.19
C ALA A 847 31.42 -8.36 0.65
N ARG A 848 30.85 -7.39 1.38
CA ARG A 848 31.59 -6.51 2.31
C ARG A 848 31.82 -7.15 3.68
N ALA A 849 30.82 -7.83 4.22
CA ALA A 849 30.88 -8.40 5.58
C ALA A 849 31.67 -9.71 5.65
N ASN A 850 31.56 -10.56 4.62
CA ASN A 850 32.25 -11.85 4.51
C ASN A 850 32.56 -12.17 3.02
N PRO A 851 33.66 -11.63 2.47
CA PRO A 851 34.00 -11.76 1.04
C PRO A 851 34.15 -13.22 0.58
N ALA A 852 34.77 -14.08 1.39
CA ALA A 852 35.02 -15.48 1.04
C ALA A 852 33.71 -16.27 0.89
N GLN A 853 32.76 -16.08 1.81
CA GLN A 853 31.46 -16.72 1.72
C GLN A 853 30.64 -16.17 0.55
N ALA A 854 30.70 -14.85 0.30
CA ALA A 854 30.02 -14.24 -0.85
C ALA A 854 30.51 -14.85 -2.16
N GLU A 855 31.82 -14.94 -2.37
CA GLU A 855 32.40 -15.51 -3.59
C GLU A 855 31.91 -16.94 -3.83
N ARG A 856 32.02 -17.79 -2.80
CA ARG A 856 31.56 -19.18 -2.84
C ARG A 856 30.07 -19.28 -3.22
N LEU A 857 29.21 -18.49 -2.57
CA LEU A 857 27.77 -18.55 -2.84
C LEU A 857 27.39 -18.00 -4.22
N LEU A 858 28.10 -16.98 -4.71
CA LEU A 858 27.88 -16.41 -6.04
C LEU A 858 28.31 -17.39 -7.15
N GLU A 859 29.41 -18.11 -6.97
CA GLU A 859 29.82 -19.20 -7.89
C GLU A 859 28.79 -20.33 -7.94
N LEU A 860 28.28 -20.75 -6.77
CA LEU A 860 27.21 -21.75 -6.69
C LEU A 860 25.92 -21.24 -7.36
N ALA A 861 25.58 -19.95 -7.18
CA ALA A 861 24.40 -19.37 -7.80
C ALA A 861 24.54 -19.32 -9.33
N GLN A 862 25.73 -19.04 -9.87
CA GLN A 862 25.99 -19.13 -11.31
C GLN A 862 25.82 -20.56 -11.83
N LYS A 863 26.23 -21.57 -11.07
CA LYS A 863 26.01 -22.98 -11.41
C LYS A 863 24.52 -23.32 -11.45
N ASP A 864 23.76 -22.91 -10.42
CA ASP A 864 22.30 -23.09 -10.38
C ASP A 864 21.62 -22.46 -11.61
N ILE A 865 22.04 -21.24 -12.01
CA ILE A 865 21.51 -20.54 -13.18
C ILE A 865 21.82 -21.29 -14.47
N ASN A 866 23.06 -21.74 -14.64
CA ASN A 866 23.47 -22.47 -15.84
C ASN A 866 22.72 -23.80 -15.95
N ASP A 867 22.59 -24.55 -14.86
CA ASP A 867 21.87 -25.83 -14.83
C ASP A 867 20.40 -25.64 -15.20
N ARG A 868 19.71 -24.69 -14.55
CA ARG A 868 18.32 -24.34 -14.88
C ARG A 868 18.14 -23.92 -16.34
N TRP A 869 19.08 -23.15 -16.89
CA TRP A 869 19.04 -22.76 -18.30
C TRP A 869 19.10 -23.97 -19.23
N HIS A 870 20.04 -24.91 -18.99
CA HIS A 870 20.16 -26.12 -19.80
C HIS A 870 18.93 -27.00 -19.68
N PHE A 871 18.36 -27.13 -18.47
CA PHE A 871 17.12 -27.86 -18.26
C PHE A 871 15.96 -27.24 -19.07
N TYR A 872 15.81 -25.91 -19.06
CA TYR A 872 14.74 -25.25 -19.81
C TYR A 872 14.93 -25.33 -21.32
N GLU A 873 16.17 -25.27 -21.82
CA GLU A 873 16.47 -25.53 -23.24
C GLU A 873 16.04 -26.95 -23.65
N GLN A 874 16.26 -27.96 -22.80
CA GLN A 874 15.78 -29.32 -23.04
C GLN A 874 14.26 -29.40 -23.03
N MET A 875 13.60 -28.77 -22.05
CA MET A 875 12.14 -28.72 -21.95
C MET A 875 11.50 -28.10 -23.20
N ALA A 876 12.11 -27.06 -23.79
CA ALA A 876 11.65 -26.47 -25.05
C ALA A 876 11.69 -27.44 -26.25
N GLY A 877 12.47 -28.51 -26.14
CA GLY A 877 12.55 -29.58 -27.14
C GLY A 877 11.50 -30.67 -26.98
N ILE A 878 10.81 -30.76 -25.83
CA ILE A 878 9.90 -31.87 -25.50
C ILE A 878 8.55 -31.68 -26.21
N GLU A 879 8.15 -32.70 -26.96
CA GLU A 879 6.79 -32.85 -27.49
C GLU A 879 5.90 -33.54 -26.45
N ARG A 880 4.66 -33.06 -26.32
CA ARG A 880 3.68 -33.65 -25.40
C ARG A 880 2.37 -33.88 -26.15
N THR A 881 1.70 -34.98 -25.80
CA THR A 881 0.31 -35.25 -26.19
C THR A 881 -0.51 -35.32 -24.92
N ILE A 882 -1.37 -34.34 -24.69
CA ILE A 882 -2.24 -34.25 -23.53
C ILE A 882 -3.67 -34.19 -24.05
N SER A 883 -4.58 -34.98 -23.48
CA SER A 883 -6.00 -34.86 -23.82
C SER A 883 -6.49 -33.46 -23.47
N PRO A 884 -7.25 -32.78 -24.35
CA PRO A 884 -8.02 -31.63 -23.92
C PRO A 884 -8.79 -32.04 -22.68
N MET A 885 -8.75 -31.21 -21.62
CA MET A 885 -9.76 -31.38 -20.58
C MET A 885 -11.09 -31.19 -21.30
N GLU A 886 -11.85 -32.28 -21.45
CA GLU A 886 -13.22 -32.19 -21.95
C GLU A 886 -13.97 -31.13 -21.11
N GLU A 887 -15.08 -30.62 -21.63
CA GLU A 887 -16.06 -29.82 -20.90
C GLU A 887 -16.67 -30.57 -19.70
N ALA A 888 -15.90 -31.38 -18.97
CA ALA A 888 -16.25 -32.10 -17.74
C ALA A 888 -16.55 -31.16 -16.55
N ALA A 889 -16.67 -29.86 -16.80
CA ALA A 889 -17.09 -28.84 -15.85
C ALA A 889 -18.07 -27.81 -16.47
N ARG A 890 -18.80 -28.17 -17.54
CA ARG A 890 -20.00 -27.40 -17.95
C ARG A 890 -21.21 -27.75 -17.11
#